data_AF-A0A9Q1LAA0-F1
#
_entry.id   AF-A0A9Q1LAA0-F1
#
_cell.length_a   1.000
_cell.length_b   1.000
_cell.length_c   1.000
_cell.angle_alpha   90.00
_cell.angle_beta   90.00
_cell.angle_gamma   90.00
#
_symmetry.space_group_name_H-M   'P 1'
#
loop_
_entity.id
_entity.type
_entity.pdbx_description
1 polymer ?
#
loop_
_entity_poly.entity_id
_entity_poly.type
_entity_poly.pdbx_seq_one_letter_code
_entity_poly.pdbx_strand_id
1 'polypeptide(L)'
;MSDLDVQIEQLKRCEPLKESEVKALCLKAMEILVEESNVQRVDAPVTICGDIHGQFYDMKELFKVGGDCPKTNYLFLGDFVDRGYYSVETFLLLLALKVRYPDRITLIRGNHESRQITQVYGFYDECLRKYGSVNVWRYCTDIFDYLSLSALIENRIFSVHGGLSPTISTLDQIRTIDRKQEVPHEGAMCDLLWSDPEDIVDGWGLSPRGAGFLFGGSVVTSFNHSNNIDYICRAHQLVMEGYKWMFNNQIVTVWSAPNYCYRCGNVAAILELDENLNKQFRVFVAAPQESRGAPAKKPPPDYFLVSGAYANMTMNWEYEYSNWWLPVSITDNGEASIQVEGMDVGVSFNLTNHQGSLMLSPLDCGCSVKDTFIKLDGGASWLYQGLFDAFEGRLTSAVESAISKKLREGIVKLDSLLQSLSKEIPIRNIATLNVTFVGNPQFRDSSLTLSINGLISAKQAYAAPSYQHLLASLEHLFASVYLKDPASMVTISLHEKVLLSASSVYYDANKMHWIVDKVPEQSLLNTTGWRFIIPQLYRQYPNDDMNLNVSIYSPPHLKIKEHQIDLTVHADVVLNVLNSGGVTPVACFSTAVSGSASPWISNNNLGGSIGLDEFSLSLKWSKIGKLHVNLVRVLMSTALRTVILPYINLKLSRGYPLPTFHGYMLQNAEILCSDSWIKFSPQFSPNGAVFRDSVGKNNSNKIGCC
;
A
#
# COMPACT_ATOMS: atom_id res chain seq x y z
N MET A 1 16.16 11.20 45.02
CA MET A 1 15.87 11.54 43.62
C MET A 1 14.49 10.98 43.34
N SER A 2 13.54 11.80 42.85
CA SER A 2 12.18 11.29 42.59
C SER A 2 12.18 10.34 41.40
N ASP A 3 11.18 9.47 41.28
CA ASP A 3 11.04 8.57 40.11
C ASP A 3 11.05 9.36 38.80
N LEU A 4 10.47 10.57 38.78
CA LEU A 4 10.46 11.46 37.63
C LEU A 4 11.86 12.00 37.29
N ASP A 5 12.67 12.36 38.28
CA ASP A 5 14.05 12.81 38.03
C ASP A 5 14.90 11.66 37.44
N VAL A 6 14.66 10.42 37.89
CA VAL A 6 15.33 9.23 37.32
C VAL A 6 14.91 9.01 35.87
N GLN A 7 13.62 9.13 35.57
CA GLN A 7 13.09 9.05 34.20
C GLN A 7 13.68 10.13 33.30
N ILE A 8 13.82 11.37 33.77
CA ILE A 8 14.44 12.47 33.02
C ILE A 8 15.90 12.14 32.70
N GLU A 9 16.69 11.68 33.67
CA GLU A 9 18.09 11.34 33.43
C GLU A 9 18.25 10.13 32.50
N GLN A 10 17.33 9.16 32.56
CA GLN A 10 17.26 8.05 31.60
C GLN A 10 16.96 8.55 30.18
N LEU A 11 15.94 9.38 30.01
CA LEU A 11 15.58 9.96 28.73
C LEU A 11 16.69 10.84 28.16
N LYS A 12 17.42 11.62 28.98
CA LYS A 12 18.60 12.40 28.55
C LYS A 12 19.74 11.56 27.98
N ARG A 13 19.82 10.27 28.36
CA ARG A 13 20.74 9.29 27.77
C ARG A 13 20.19 8.61 26.50
N CYS A 14 19.01 9.03 26.03
CA CYS A 14 18.29 8.42 24.91
C CYS A 14 17.87 6.96 25.20
N GLU A 15 17.61 6.64 26.46
CA GLU A 15 17.15 5.32 26.88
C GLU A 15 15.61 5.32 27.01
N PRO A 16 14.90 4.34 26.41
CA PRO A 16 13.44 4.31 26.48
C PRO A 16 12.96 3.97 27.89
N LEU A 17 11.88 4.64 28.34
CA LEU A 17 11.16 4.27 29.57
C LEU A 17 10.35 2.98 29.35
N LYS A 18 9.98 2.28 30.42
CA LYS A 18 9.05 1.13 30.34
C LYS A 18 7.64 1.61 30.00
N GLU A 19 6.83 0.77 29.34
CA GLU A 19 5.44 1.10 28.97
C GLU A 19 4.60 1.60 30.17
N SER A 20 4.76 0.99 31.36
CA SER A 20 4.07 1.41 32.59
C SER A 20 4.50 2.80 33.07
N GLU A 21 5.78 3.15 32.90
CA GLU A 21 6.34 4.45 33.26
C GLU A 21 5.84 5.53 32.29
N VAL A 22 5.79 5.21 30.99
CA VAL A 22 5.20 6.09 29.97
C VAL A 22 3.74 6.39 30.28
N LYS A 23 2.95 5.35 30.59
CA LYS A 23 1.54 5.52 30.97
C LYS A 23 1.39 6.45 32.17
N ALA A 24 2.17 6.23 33.23
CA ALA A 24 2.12 7.06 34.44
C ALA A 24 2.55 8.51 34.17
N LEU A 25 3.55 8.72 33.31
CA LEU A 25 3.98 10.06 32.90
C LEU A 25 2.88 10.79 32.12
N CYS A 26 2.25 10.12 31.16
CA CYS A 26 1.15 10.69 30.37
C CYS A 26 -0.02 11.10 31.29
N LEU A 27 -0.41 10.25 32.23
CA LEU A 27 -1.49 10.58 33.19
C LEU A 27 -1.18 11.85 34.00
N LYS A 28 0.06 11.99 34.51
CA LYS A 28 0.49 13.21 35.22
C LYS A 28 0.51 14.44 34.32
N ALA A 29 0.91 14.30 33.07
CA ALA A 29 0.89 15.41 32.12
C ALA A 29 -0.54 15.85 31.79
N MET A 30 -1.47 14.91 31.65
CA MET A 30 -2.88 15.20 31.41
C MET A 30 -3.51 16.05 32.52
N GLU A 31 -3.17 15.78 33.78
CA GLU A 31 -3.61 16.58 34.95
C GLU A 31 -3.17 18.06 34.87
N ILE A 32 -2.05 18.34 34.21
CA ILE A 32 -1.52 19.70 34.02
C ILE A 32 -2.14 20.34 32.78
N LEU A 33 -2.08 19.65 31.64
CA LEU A 33 -2.48 20.19 30.33
C LEU A 33 -4.00 20.42 30.23
N VAL A 34 -4.82 19.76 31.05
CA VAL A 34 -6.27 19.98 31.09
C VAL A 34 -6.65 21.37 31.59
N GLU A 35 -5.81 21.98 32.44
CA GLU A 35 -6.02 23.31 33.01
C GLU A 35 -5.48 24.44 32.11
N GLU A 36 -4.72 24.11 31.06
CA GLU A 36 -4.12 25.09 30.16
C GLU A 36 -5.13 25.60 29.11
N SER A 37 -4.97 26.86 28.69
CA SER A 37 -5.83 27.45 27.64
C SER A 37 -5.31 27.11 26.25
N ASN A 38 -6.17 27.19 25.21
CA ASN A 38 -5.70 27.07 23.82
C ASN A 38 -4.73 28.20 23.43
N VAL A 39 -4.83 29.35 24.10
CA VAL A 39 -3.89 30.47 23.98
C VAL A 39 -3.18 30.61 25.33
N GLN A 40 -2.12 29.85 25.52
CA GLN A 40 -1.41 29.78 26.79
C GLN A 40 -0.61 31.06 27.03
N ARG A 41 -0.76 31.69 28.20
CA ARG A 41 0.05 32.85 28.58
C ARG A 41 1.47 32.38 28.94
N VAL A 42 2.47 33.08 28.43
CA VAL A 42 3.88 32.83 28.72
C VAL A 42 4.53 34.15 29.13
N ASP A 43 5.23 34.17 30.25
CA ASP A 43 5.95 35.35 30.74
C ASP A 43 7.42 35.32 30.28
N ALA A 44 8.01 36.48 30.05
CA ALA A 44 9.42 36.63 29.73
C ALA A 44 10.30 36.57 31.00
N PRO A 45 11.57 36.12 30.93
CA PRO A 45 12.29 35.72 29.73
C PRO A 45 11.87 34.33 29.23
N VAL A 46 11.96 34.06 27.92
CA VAL A 46 11.62 32.76 27.33
C VAL A 46 12.41 32.48 26.05
N THR A 47 12.75 31.21 25.85
CA THR A 47 13.38 30.70 24.63
C THR A 47 12.35 29.95 23.79
N ILE A 48 12.13 30.41 22.56
CA ILE A 48 11.18 29.83 21.62
C ILE A 48 11.91 28.85 20.69
N CYS A 49 11.37 27.65 20.56
CA CYS A 49 11.89 26.56 19.75
C CYS A 49 10.87 26.15 18.69
N GLY A 50 11.31 26.06 17.43
CA GLY A 50 10.51 25.54 16.32
C GLY A 50 10.46 24.02 16.28
N ASP A 51 10.22 23.48 15.10
CA ASP A 51 10.11 22.04 14.83
C ASP A 51 11.35 21.24 15.29
N ILE A 52 11.12 20.01 15.78
CA ILE A 52 12.16 19.08 16.28
C ILE A 52 12.17 17.75 15.51
N HIS A 53 11.01 17.21 15.12
CA HIS A 53 10.85 16.01 14.30
C HIS A 53 11.69 14.82 14.77
N GLY A 54 11.60 14.44 16.06
CA GLY A 54 12.28 13.25 16.60
C GLY A 54 13.81 13.27 16.50
N GLN A 55 14.44 14.42 16.20
CA GLN A 55 15.89 14.59 16.11
C GLN A 55 16.51 14.78 17.50
N PHE A 56 16.42 13.75 18.35
CA PHE A 56 16.77 13.78 19.77
C PHE A 56 18.16 14.38 20.08
N TYR A 57 19.20 14.00 19.33
CA TYR A 57 20.55 14.52 19.56
C TYR A 57 20.69 15.99 19.19
N ASP A 58 19.94 16.46 18.20
CA ASP A 58 19.92 17.87 17.83
C ASP A 58 19.13 18.69 18.86
N MET A 59 18.07 18.13 19.45
CA MET A 59 17.41 18.71 20.63
C MET A 59 18.34 18.80 21.84
N LYS A 60 19.31 17.88 22.00
CA LYS A 60 20.34 18.02 23.04
C LYS A 60 21.29 19.19 22.77
N GLU A 61 21.65 19.43 21.51
CA GLU A 61 22.42 20.63 21.15
C GLU A 61 21.61 21.90 21.40
N LEU A 62 20.30 21.89 21.10
CA LEU A 62 19.39 22.98 21.44
C LEU A 62 19.46 23.33 22.94
N PHE A 63 19.37 22.35 23.84
CA PHE A 63 19.50 22.60 25.29
C PHE A 63 20.89 23.08 25.72
N LYS A 64 21.96 22.65 25.04
CA LYS A 64 23.31 23.19 25.31
C LYS A 64 23.44 24.65 24.91
N VAL A 65 22.79 25.04 23.81
CA VAL A 65 22.86 26.39 23.25
C VAL A 65 21.94 27.37 23.99
N GLY A 66 20.72 26.95 24.33
CA GLY A 66 19.72 27.76 25.06
C GLY A 66 19.79 27.65 26.59
N GLY A 67 20.51 26.65 27.12
CA GLY A 67 20.65 26.38 28.55
C GLY A 67 19.62 25.39 29.11
N ASP A 68 19.97 24.69 30.19
CA ASP A 68 19.11 23.65 30.76
C ASP A 68 17.92 24.20 31.56
N CYS A 69 16.78 23.53 31.46
CA CYS A 69 15.66 23.68 32.40
C CYS A 69 16.10 23.19 33.81
N PRO A 70 15.75 23.88 34.92
CA PRO A 70 14.80 25.00 35.04
C PRO A 70 15.42 26.40 34.99
N LYS A 71 16.69 26.56 34.59
CA LYS A 71 17.33 27.88 34.52
C LYS A 71 16.79 28.72 33.36
N THR A 72 16.42 28.05 32.26
CA THR A 72 15.82 28.66 31.07
C THR A 72 14.35 28.25 30.95
N ASN A 73 13.48 29.21 30.60
CA ASN A 73 12.08 28.96 30.25
C ASN A 73 11.99 28.64 28.75
N TYR A 74 11.16 27.68 28.36
CA TYR A 74 11.01 27.26 26.97
C TYR A 74 9.57 27.26 26.50
N LEU A 75 9.37 27.70 25.25
CA LEU A 75 8.15 27.51 24.48
C LEU A 75 8.49 26.69 23.22
N PHE A 76 7.97 25.48 23.11
CA PHE A 76 8.14 24.65 21.92
C PHE A 76 6.90 24.73 21.03
N LEU A 77 7.11 25.01 19.74
CA LEU A 77 6.08 25.33 18.76
C LEU A 77 5.47 24.11 18.04
N GLY A 78 5.54 22.90 18.61
CA GLY A 78 4.98 21.68 18.01
C GLY A 78 5.98 20.89 17.15
N ASP A 79 5.48 19.85 16.49
CA ASP A 79 6.24 18.93 15.64
C ASP A 79 7.43 18.29 16.37
N PHE A 80 7.12 17.59 17.46
CA PHE A 80 8.07 16.90 18.33
C PHE A 80 8.44 15.51 17.78
N VAL A 81 7.51 14.87 17.08
CA VAL A 81 7.60 13.48 16.62
C VAL A 81 7.75 13.38 15.10
N ASP A 82 7.90 12.15 14.60
CA ASP A 82 8.11 11.79 13.19
C ASP A 82 9.42 12.25 12.55
N ARG A 83 9.75 11.67 11.38
CA ARG A 83 10.91 11.95 10.50
C ARG A 83 12.32 11.74 11.08
N GLY A 84 12.54 11.94 12.36
CA GLY A 84 13.73 11.57 13.11
C GLY A 84 13.66 10.13 13.63
N TYR A 85 14.78 9.60 14.13
CA TYR A 85 14.85 8.19 14.58
C TYR A 85 14.39 7.96 16.03
N TYR A 86 14.16 9.03 16.80
CA TYR A 86 14.00 9.00 18.26
C TYR A 86 12.82 9.85 18.72
N SER A 87 11.66 9.74 18.05
CA SER A 87 10.46 10.51 18.39
C SER A 87 9.93 10.16 19.78
N VAL A 88 10.04 8.89 20.21
CA VAL A 88 9.63 8.47 21.56
C VAL A 88 10.44 9.19 22.63
N GLU A 89 11.77 9.14 22.58
CA GLU A 89 12.61 9.78 23.61
C GLU A 89 12.52 11.30 23.55
N THR A 90 12.37 11.86 22.34
CA THR A 90 12.20 13.30 22.12
C THR A 90 10.95 13.81 22.83
N PHE A 91 9.78 13.25 22.49
CA PHE A 91 8.52 13.71 23.07
C PHE A 91 8.44 13.40 24.57
N LEU A 92 8.86 12.21 25.01
CA LEU A 92 8.80 11.86 26.43
C LEU A 92 9.75 12.71 27.29
N LEU A 93 10.89 13.15 26.77
CA LEU A 93 11.78 14.07 27.51
C LEU A 93 11.11 15.44 27.68
N LEU A 94 10.53 16.00 26.63
CA LEU A 94 9.78 17.26 26.70
C LEU A 94 8.60 17.15 27.67
N LEU A 95 7.87 16.04 27.62
CA LEU A 95 6.73 15.77 28.50
C LEU A 95 7.16 15.61 29.96
N ALA A 96 8.26 14.91 30.23
CA ALA A 96 8.82 14.74 31.57
C ALA A 96 9.29 16.08 32.16
N LEU A 97 9.92 16.93 31.34
CA LEU A 97 10.30 18.28 31.73
C LEU A 97 9.07 19.16 32.00
N LYS A 98 8.01 19.05 31.19
CA LYS A 98 6.72 19.72 31.43
C LYS A 98 6.11 19.32 32.77
N VAL A 99 6.05 18.01 33.07
CA VAL A 99 5.52 17.53 34.36
C VAL A 99 6.39 17.99 35.53
N ARG A 100 7.70 18.04 35.34
CA ARG A 100 8.64 18.41 36.41
C ARG A 100 8.67 19.92 36.68
N TYR A 101 8.51 20.73 35.64
CA TYR A 101 8.62 22.18 35.66
C TYR A 101 7.48 22.83 34.84
N PRO A 102 6.22 22.71 35.28
CA PRO A 102 5.05 23.11 34.51
C PRO A 102 5.04 24.59 34.11
N ASP A 103 5.61 25.46 34.96
CA ASP A 103 5.71 26.91 34.71
C ASP A 103 6.93 27.32 33.86
N ARG A 104 7.79 26.36 33.49
CA ARG A 104 9.05 26.61 32.77
C ARG A 104 9.06 26.04 31.36
N ILE A 105 8.22 25.05 31.07
CA ILE A 105 8.10 24.41 29.76
C ILE A 105 6.67 24.60 29.27
N THR A 106 6.51 25.24 28.12
CA THR A 106 5.22 25.34 27.42
C THR A 106 5.33 24.57 26.11
N LEU A 107 4.37 23.68 25.86
CA LEU A 107 4.29 22.87 24.65
C LEU A 107 2.99 23.22 23.93
N ILE A 108 3.09 23.66 22.68
CA ILE A 108 1.91 23.81 21.82
C ILE A 108 1.88 22.67 20.78
N ARG A 109 0.69 22.38 20.27
CA ARG A 109 0.44 21.29 19.32
C ARG A 109 0.92 21.68 17.92
N GLY A 110 1.64 20.78 17.24
CA GLY A 110 1.93 20.84 15.81
C GLY A 110 1.01 19.91 15.01
N ASN A 111 1.15 19.90 13.69
CA ASN A 111 0.35 19.00 12.84
C ASN A 111 0.81 17.54 12.96
N HIS A 112 2.06 17.29 13.34
CA HIS A 112 2.59 15.95 13.62
C HIS A 112 2.13 15.37 14.96
N GLU A 113 1.56 16.18 15.87
CA GLU A 113 0.88 15.70 17.07
C GLU A 113 -0.58 15.26 16.76
N SER A 114 -0.73 14.34 15.82
CA SER A 114 -2.01 13.77 15.38
C SER A 114 -1.90 12.28 15.08
N ARG A 115 -2.99 11.52 15.29
CA ARG A 115 -3.00 10.07 15.04
C ARG A 115 -2.79 9.76 13.56
N GLN A 116 -3.37 10.58 12.67
CA GLN A 116 -3.26 10.37 11.22
C GLN A 116 -1.82 10.53 10.73
N ILE A 117 -1.14 11.60 11.14
CA ILE A 117 0.23 11.90 10.68
C ILE A 117 1.24 10.91 11.29
N THR A 118 1.11 10.62 12.59
CA THR A 118 2.04 9.69 13.27
C THR A 118 1.97 8.24 12.78
N GLN A 119 0.86 7.83 12.18
CA GLN A 119 0.73 6.52 11.51
C GLN A 119 1.49 6.46 10.18
N VAL A 120 1.73 7.60 9.54
CA VAL A 120 2.34 7.68 8.21
C VAL A 120 3.83 8.02 8.29
N TYR A 121 4.24 8.87 9.24
CA TYR A 121 5.59 9.45 9.27
C TYR A 121 6.54 8.85 10.33
N GLY A 122 6.14 7.72 10.92
CA GLY A 122 7.04 6.77 11.58
C GLY A 122 6.91 6.67 13.10
N PHE A 123 6.23 7.59 13.79
CA PHE A 123 6.11 7.51 15.25
C PHE A 123 5.32 6.27 15.71
N TYR A 124 4.23 5.90 15.02
CA TYR A 124 3.48 4.67 15.29
C TYR A 124 4.38 3.42 15.22
N ASP A 125 5.14 3.30 14.13
CA ASP A 125 6.04 2.18 13.90
C ASP A 125 7.19 2.16 14.90
N GLU A 126 7.70 3.34 15.28
CA GLU A 126 8.72 3.46 16.32
C GLU A 126 8.20 2.92 17.66
N CYS A 127 7.00 3.30 18.09
CA CYS A 127 6.40 2.78 19.31
C CYS A 127 6.21 1.26 19.23
N LEU A 128 5.63 0.75 18.14
CA LEU A 128 5.42 -0.68 17.96
C LEU A 128 6.75 -1.45 17.99
N ARG A 129 7.79 -0.92 17.33
CA ARG A 129 9.12 -1.53 17.28
C ARG A 129 9.82 -1.53 18.64
N LYS A 130 9.72 -0.45 19.42
CA LYS A 130 10.41 -0.34 20.73
C LYS A 130 9.71 -1.11 21.84
N TYR A 131 8.38 -1.20 21.79
CA TYR A 131 7.56 -1.75 22.89
C TYR A 131 6.88 -3.08 22.56
N GLY A 132 6.85 -3.50 21.29
CA GLY A 132 6.10 -4.67 20.85
C GLY A 132 4.58 -4.49 20.91
N SER A 133 4.11 -3.29 21.22
CA SER A 133 2.70 -2.93 21.36
C SER A 133 2.48 -1.48 20.92
N VAL A 134 1.26 -1.15 20.54
CA VAL A 134 0.87 0.23 20.15
C VAL A 134 0.43 1.08 21.35
N ASN A 135 0.55 0.57 22.58
CA ASN A 135 0.02 1.24 23.76
C ASN A 135 0.75 2.56 24.04
N VAL A 136 2.07 2.59 23.88
CA VAL A 136 2.85 3.84 24.03
C VAL A 136 2.41 4.89 23.02
N TRP A 137 2.18 4.50 21.76
CA TRP A 137 1.64 5.41 20.75
C TRP A 137 0.28 5.96 21.19
N ARG A 138 -0.64 5.09 21.63
CA ARG A 138 -1.96 5.50 22.16
C ARG A 138 -1.84 6.50 23.29
N TYR A 139 -1.02 6.21 24.31
CA TYR A 139 -0.81 7.11 25.45
C TYR A 139 -0.28 8.48 25.00
N CYS A 140 0.67 8.53 24.06
CA CYS A 140 1.20 9.79 23.56
C CYS A 140 0.15 10.55 22.74
N THR A 141 -0.58 9.87 21.85
CA THR A 141 -1.62 10.52 21.04
C THR A 141 -2.79 11.04 21.88
N ASP A 142 -3.11 10.37 22.98
CA ASP A 142 -4.11 10.87 23.92
C ASP A 142 -3.65 12.16 24.60
N ILE A 143 -2.34 12.34 24.81
CA ILE A 143 -1.77 13.60 25.33
C ILE A 143 -1.75 14.70 24.29
N PHE A 144 -1.54 14.37 23.01
CA PHE A 144 -1.55 15.36 21.93
C PHE A 144 -2.85 16.16 21.89
N ASP A 145 -3.98 15.54 22.22
CA ASP A 145 -5.29 16.20 22.28
C ASP A 145 -5.41 17.27 23.38
N TYR A 146 -4.52 17.26 24.37
CA TYR A 146 -4.52 18.21 25.48
C TYR A 146 -3.55 19.38 25.28
N LEU A 147 -2.61 19.29 24.31
CA LEU A 147 -1.64 20.34 24.03
C LEU A 147 -2.34 21.63 23.55
N SER A 148 -1.95 22.79 24.09
CA SER A 148 -2.46 24.09 23.67
C SER A 148 -2.23 24.34 22.18
N LEU A 149 -3.12 25.07 21.51
CA LEU A 149 -2.99 25.36 20.07
C LEU A 149 -2.03 26.52 19.77
N SER A 150 -1.80 27.39 20.75
CA SER A 150 -1.01 28.60 20.60
C SER A 150 -0.59 29.14 21.96
N ALA A 151 0.32 30.12 21.95
CA ALA A 151 0.76 30.85 23.14
C ALA A 151 0.80 32.35 22.88
N LEU A 152 0.73 33.14 23.95
CA LEU A 152 0.85 34.59 23.91
C LEU A 152 1.88 35.04 24.94
N ILE A 153 3.00 35.57 24.45
CA ILE A 153 4.13 35.98 25.28
C ILE A 153 3.96 37.46 25.65
N GLU A 154 3.97 37.77 26.94
CA GLU A 154 3.82 39.14 27.48
C GLU A 154 2.62 39.93 26.89
N ASN A 155 1.56 39.24 26.46
CA ASN A 155 0.41 39.83 25.73
C ASN A 155 0.78 40.57 24.43
N ARG A 156 1.98 40.35 23.88
CA ARG A 156 2.51 41.10 22.74
C ARG A 156 2.97 40.24 21.58
N ILE A 157 3.33 38.98 21.80
CA ILE A 157 3.86 38.11 20.73
C ILE A 157 3.00 36.86 20.66
N PHE A 158 2.26 36.72 19.56
CA PHE A 158 1.43 35.55 19.33
C PHE A 158 2.28 34.43 18.74
N SER A 159 2.22 33.24 19.34
CA SER A 159 2.98 32.07 18.91
C SER A 159 2.06 30.93 18.51
N VAL A 160 2.27 30.37 17.32
CA VAL A 160 1.44 29.30 16.73
C VAL A 160 2.33 28.35 15.94
N HIS A 161 1.97 27.07 15.78
CA HIS A 161 2.78 26.14 15.00
C HIS A 161 2.80 26.50 13.51
N GLY A 162 1.63 26.37 12.86
CA GLY A 162 1.41 26.73 11.47
C GLY A 162 1.16 28.23 11.35
N GLY A 163 -0.06 28.64 11.07
CA GLY A 163 -0.33 30.03 10.70
C GLY A 163 -1.69 30.54 11.14
N LEU A 164 -2.22 31.47 10.35
CA LEU A 164 -3.53 32.06 10.59
C LEU A 164 -4.65 31.26 9.88
N SER A 165 -5.89 31.49 10.31
CA SER A 165 -7.09 30.93 9.68
C SER A 165 -7.98 32.06 9.13
N PRO A 166 -8.60 31.91 7.94
CA PRO A 166 -9.58 32.86 7.44
C PRO A 166 -10.83 32.96 8.32
N THR A 167 -11.07 31.97 9.19
CA THR A 167 -12.21 31.94 10.11
C THR A 167 -11.91 32.56 11.48
N ILE A 168 -10.64 32.93 11.74
CA ILE A 168 -10.18 33.46 13.02
C ILE A 168 -9.63 34.87 12.80
N SER A 169 -10.29 35.85 13.39
CA SER A 169 -9.86 37.25 13.43
C SER A 169 -9.31 37.66 14.80
N THR A 170 -9.70 36.96 15.89
CA THR A 170 -9.26 37.31 17.25
C THR A 170 -8.71 36.12 18.04
N LEU A 171 -7.83 36.40 19.00
CA LEU A 171 -7.27 35.39 19.92
C LEU A 171 -8.36 34.71 20.77
N ASP A 172 -9.46 35.42 21.08
CA ASP A 172 -10.58 34.86 21.83
C ASP A 172 -11.29 33.72 21.07
N GLN A 173 -11.37 33.80 19.74
CA GLN A 173 -11.93 32.71 18.95
C GLN A 173 -11.09 31.43 19.08
N ILE A 174 -9.77 31.55 19.14
CA ILE A 174 -8.86 30.41 19.37
C ILE A 174 -9.12 29.78 20.74
N ARG A 175 -9.35 30.59 21.78
CA ARG A 175 -9.66 30.12 23.15
C ARG A 175 -10.92 29.26 23.22
N THR A 176 -11.86 29.43 22.29
CA THR A 176 -13.14 28.70 22.25
C THR A 176 -13.11 27.38 21.47
N ILE A 177 -12.03 27.08 20.75
CA ILE A 177 -11.90 25.84 19.97
C ILE A 177 -11.90 24.64 20.91
N ASP A 178 -12.67 23.59 20.62
CA ASP A 178 -12.53 22.33 21.32
C ASP A 178 -11.28 21.61 20.81
N ARG A 179 -10.18 21.65 21.56
CA ARG A 179 -8.91 21.04 21.15
C ARG A 179 -8.80 19.54 21.46
N LYS A 180 -9.67 19.00 22.32
CA LYS A 180 -9.59 17.63 22.88
C LYS A 180 -10.14 16.58 21.91
N GLN A 181 -9.64 16.63 20.69
CA GLN A 181 -10.03 15.78 19.58
C GLN A 181 -8.86 15.61 18.62
N GLU A 182 -9.01 14.63 17.74
CA GLU A 182 -8.15 14.48 16.57
C GLU A 182 -8.22 15.74 15.69
N VAL A 183 -7.09 16.11 15.07
CA VAL A 183 -7.04 17.27 14.18
C VAL A 183 -8.01 17.06 13.00
N PRO A 184 -9.02 17.93 12.81
CA PRO A 184 -9.94 17.81 11.69
C PRO A 184 -9.25 18.04 10.33
N HIS A 185 -9.85 17.55 9.25
CA HIS A 185 -9.34 17.77 7.90
C HIS A 185 -9.49 19.23 7.41
N GLU A 186 -10.42 20.00 8.00
CA GLU A 186 -10.70 21.40 7.65
C GLU A 186 -11.14 22.20 8.87
N GLY A 187 -11.09 23.53 8.76
CA GLY A 187 -11.56 24.48 9.77
C GLY A 187 -10.45 25.05 10.66
N ALA A 188 -10.86 25.91 11.60
CA ALA A 188 -9.98 26.74 12.42
C ALA A 188 -8.76 26.02 13.03
N MET A 189 -8.97 24.84 13.63
CA MET A 189 -7.88 24.07 14.23
C MET A 189 -6.91 23.52 13.18
N CYS A 190 -7.42 23.02 12.05
CA CYS A 190 -6.59 22.55 10.93
C CYS A 190 -5.75 23.70 10.38
N ASP A 191 -6.36 24.87 10.14
CA ASP A 191 -5.68 26.04 9.58
C ASP A 191 -4.55 26.55 10.49
N LEU A 192 -4.76 26.62 11.82
CA LEU A 192 -3.72 27.04 12.76
C LEU A 192 -2.48 26.12 12.73
N LEU A 193 -2.67 24.84 12.39
CA LEU A 193 -1.60 23.84 12.35
C LEU A 193 -0.96 23.68 10.96
N TRP A 194 -1.65 24.06 9.87
CA TRP A 194 -1.23 23.77 8.49
C TRP A 194 -1.03 24.98 7.57
N SER A 195 -1.53 26.17 7.94
CA SER A 195 -1.42 27.37 7.10
C SER A 195 0.01 27.90 7.04
N ASP A 196 0.34 28.60 5.95
CA ASP A 196 1.69 29.07 5.59
C ASP A 196 1.70 30.52 5.10
N PRO A 197 2.64 31.40 5.56
CA PRO A 197 2.84 32.70 4.94
C PRO A 197 3.47 32.55 3.55
N GLU A 198 3.06 33.40 2.61
CA GLU A 198 3.60 33.43 1.25
C GLU A 198 3.77 34.88 0.77
N ASP A 199 4.93 35.21 0.19
CA ASP A 199 5.26 36.56 -0.26
C ASP A 199 4.48 36.97 -1.52
N ILE A 200 4.11 35.98 -2.35
CA ILE A 200 3.45 36.20 -3.64
C ILE A 200 1.94 36.43 -3.49
N VAL A 201 1.33 35.94 -2.41
CA VAL A 201 -0.11 36.06 -2.16
C VAL A 201 -0.36 37.31 -1.32
N ASP A 202 -1.24 38.20 -1.77
CA ASP A 202 -1.81 39.24 -0.93
C ASP A 202 -3.25 38.85 -0.54
N GLY A 203 -3.52 38.69 0.76
CA GLY A 203 -4.76 38.09 1.26
C GLY A 203 -4.64 36.59 1.53
N TRP A 204 -5.66 35.81 1.19
CA TRP A 204 -5.72 34.36 1.41
C TRP A 204 -5.57 33.60 0.08
N GLY A 205 -4.87 32.46 0.11
CA GLY A 205 -4.70 31.55 -1.02
C GLY A 205 -4.88 30.10 -0.61
N LEU A 206 -5.10 29.21 -1.58
CA LEU A 206 -5.20 27.78 -1.32
C LEU A 206 -3.81 27.18 -1.05
N SER A 207 -3.71 26.39 0.02
CA SER A 207 -2.47 25.70 0.38
C SER A 207 -2.18 24.54 -0.58
N PRO A 208 -0.95 24.42 -1.11
CA PRO A 208 -0.54 23.25 -1.90
C PRO A 208 -0.43 21.98 -1.05
N ARG A 209 -0.50 22.08 0.28
CA ARG A 209 -0.47 20.95 1.22
C ARG A 209 -1.78 20.15 1.24
N GLY A 210 -2.86 20.70 0.68
CA GLY A 210 -4.20 20.10 0.76
C GLY A 210 -4.89 20.30 2.12
N ALA A 211 -4.27 21.03 3.04
CA ALA A 211 -4.79 21.44 4.35
C ALA A 211 -4.28 22.85 4.67
N GLY A 212 -5.07 23.62 5.42
CA GLY A 212 -4.79 25.03 5.73
C GLY A 212 -4.79 25.95 4.50
N PHE A 213 -4.24 27.16 4.67
CA PHE A 213 -4.24 28.22 3.67
C PHE A 213 -2.86 28.87 3.51
N LEU A 214 -2.62 29.44 2.34
CA LEU A 214 -1.57 30.46 2.17
C LEU A 214 -2.10 31.81 2.64
N PHE A 215 -1.26 32.63 3.26
CA PHE A 215 -1.65 33.99 3.65
C PHE A 215 -0.55 35.02 3.45
N GLY A 216 -0.96 36.22 3.04
CA GLY A 216 -0.08 37.35 2.74
C GLY A 216 0.13 38.33 3.89
N GLY A 217 0.95 39.35 3.63
CA GLY A 217 1.27 40.40 4.60
C GLY A 217 0.06 41.20 5.09
N SER A 218 -0.93 41.47 4.23
CA SER A 218 -2.15 42.20 4.63
C SER A 218 -2.97 41.46 5.69
N VAL A 219 -3.02 40.12 5.63
CA VAL A 219 -3.66 39.28 6.64
C VAL A 219 -2.92 39.40 7.97
N VAL A 220 -1.58 39.30 7.94
CA VAL A 220 -0.73 39.42 9.14
C VAL A 220 -0.88 40.80 9.77
N THR A 221 -0.80 41.88 8.99
CA THR A 221 -0.97 43.25 9.49
C THR A 221 -2.33 43.44 10.15
N SER A 222 -3.40 42.96 9.50
CA SER A 222 -4.77 43.09 10.01
C SER A 222 -4.96 42.32 11.31
N PHE A 223 -4.44 41.09 11.38
CA PHE A 223 -4.51 40.25 12.56
C PHE A 223 -3.72 40.85 13.73
N ASN A 224 -2.50 41.32 13.49
CA ASN A 224 -1.65 41.91 14.52
C ASN A 224 -2.28 43.17 15.12
N HIS A 225 -2.78 44.05 14.25
CA HIS A 225 -3.49 45.27 14.67
C HIS A 225 -4.75 44.96 15.48
N SER A 226 -5.58 44.03 15.01
CA SER A 226 -6.86 43.68 15.66
C SER A 226 -6.67 43.04 17.05
N ASN A 227 -5.54 42.36 17.26
CA ASN A 227 -5.24 41.66 18.51
C ASN A 227 -4.23 42.40 19.39
N ASN A 228 -3.80 43.60 18.99
CA ASN A 228 -2.81 44.42 19.70
C ASN A 228 -1.52 43.63 20.04
N ILE A 229 -1.00 42.90 19.05
CA ILE A 229 0.27 42.16 19.14
C ILE A 229 1.30 42.80 18.20
N ASP A 230 2.57 42.69 18.58
CA ASP A 230 3.69 43.25 17.82
C ASP A 230 3.99 42.43 16.56
N TYR A 231 4.06 41.10 16.70
CA TYR A 231 4.36 40.16 15.62
C TYR A 231 3.92 38.72 15.97
N ILE A 232 3.92 37.86 14.95
CA ILE A 232 3.64 36.43 15.06
C ILE A 232 4.95 35.64 15.05
N CYS A 233 5.13 34.70 15.97
CA CYS A 233 6.22 33.73 15.97
C CYS A 233 5.67 32.34 15.62
N ARG A 234 6.22 31.69 14.59
CA ARG A 234 5.71 30.39 14.12
C ARG A 234 6.82 29.42 13.72
N ALA A 235 6.43 28.22 13.32
CA ALA A 235 7.32 27.17 12.83
C ALA A 235 6.79 26.56 11.51
N HIS A 236 6.87 25.24 11.33
CA HIS A 236 6.22 24.43 10.27
C HIS A 236 6.78 24.55 8.84
N GLN A 237 7.34 25.70 8.43
CA GLN A 237 8.04 25.82 7.15
C GLN A 237 9.54 25.68 7.36
N LEU A 238 10.17 24.77 6.62
CA LEU A 238 11.62 24.61 6.61
C LEU A 238 12.27 25.94 6.20
N VAL A 239 13.22 26.40 7.02
CA VAL A 239 14.05 27.56 6.72
C VAL A 239 15.52 27.15 6.74
N MET A 240 16.23 27.39 5.64
CA MET A 240 17.61 26.95 5.47
C MET A 240 18.56 27.59 6.47
N GLU A 241 18.33 28.87 6.78
CA GLU A 241 19.10 29.70 7.72
C GLU A 241 18.64 29.54 9.18
N GLY A 242 17.68 28.65 9.44
CA GLY A 242 17.13 28.38 10.77
C GLY A 242 16.02 29.34 11.22
N TYR A 243 15.94 30.56 10.65
CA TYR A 243 14.80 31.47 10.88
C TYR A 243 14.62 32.46 9.73
N LYS A 244 13.38 32.92 9.50
CA LYS A 244 13.04 33.88 8.42
C LYS A 244 11.99 34.88 8.91
N TRP A 245 12.28 36.17 8.76
CA TRP A 245 11.29 37.25 8.91
C TRP A 245 10.58 37.51 7.59
N MET A 246 9.28 37.80 7.65
CA MET A 246 8.48 38.19 6.50
C MET A 246 7.61 39.41 6.84
N PHE A 247 7.08 40.05 5.79
CA PHE A 247 6.10 41.13 5.87
C PHE A 247 6.51 42.28 6.81
N ASN A 248 7.67 42.89 6.56
CA ASN A 248 8.23 43.99 7.36
C ASN A 248 8.40 43.62 8.85
N ASN A 249 8.92 42.42 9.11
CA ASN A 249 9.18 41.88 10.45
C ASN A 249 7.92 41.69 11.30
N GLN A 250 6.75 41.46 10.69
CA GLN A 250 5.49 41.21 11.40
C GLN A 250 5.22 39.73 11.66
N ILE A 251 5.95 38.83 11.01
CA ILE A 251 5.94 37.40 11.28
C ILE A 251 7.35 36.82 11.16
N VAL A 252 7.69 35.89 12.05
CA VAL A 252 8.93 35.12 12.00
C VAL A 252 8.63 33.63 12.03
N THR A 253 9.30 32.89 11.15
CA THR A 253 9.37 31.42 11.21
C THR A 253 10.68 31.02 11.88
N VAL A 254 10.62 30.18 12.90
CA VAL A 254 11.77 29.62 13.63
C VAL A 254 11.80 28.12 13.38
N TRP A 255 12.97 27.59 13.04
CA TRP A 255 13.19 26.18 12.71
C TRP A 255 14.30 25.61 13.59
N SER A 256 14.01 24.58 14.39
CA SER A 256 14.94 24.07 15.41
C SER A 256 15.53 22.69 15.10
N ALA A 257 15.28 22.13 13.91
CA ALA A 257 15.78 20.84 13.45
C ALA A 257 16.88 21.00 12.37
N PRO A 258 18.17 20.99 12.74
CA PRO A 258 19.26 21.16 11.78
C PRO A 258 19.48 19.89 10.95
N ASN A 259 19.98 20.06 9.72
CA ASN A 259 20.09 19.01 8.72
C ASN A 259 18.84 18.13 8.72
N TYR A 260 17.69 18.76 8.48
CA TYR A 260 16.38 18.17 8.63
C TYR A 260 16.25 16.83 7.89
N CYS A 261 15.56 15.86 8.50
CA CYS A 261 15.50 14.47 8.02
C CYS A 261 16.89 13.84 7.80
N TYR A 262 17.93 14.37 8.45
CA TYR A 262 19.33 14.00 8.29
C TYR A 262 19.90 14.23 6.88
N ARG A 263 19.26 15.06 6.05
CA ARG A 263 19.63 15.25 4.63
C ARG A 263 19.46 16.65 4.06
N CYS A 264 18.68 17.54 4.67
CA CYS A 264 18.35 18.82 4.06
C CYS A 264 19.48 19.86 4.14
N GLY A 265 20.51 19.66 4.97
CA GLY A 265 21.66 20.57 5.06
C GLY A 265 21.39 21.94 5.69
N ASN A 266 20.16 22.24 6.11
CA ASN A 266 19.81 23.49 6.81
C ASN A 266 20.48 23.60 8.20
N VAL A 267 20.61 24.82 8.71
CA VAL A 267 20.92 25.05 10.13
C VAL A 267 19.62 25.19 10.94
N ALA A 268 19.76 25.20 12.27
CA ALA A 268 18.64 25.42 13.18
C ALA A 268 18.85 26.68 14.01
N ALA A 269 17.77 27.25 14.53
CA ALA A 269 17.79 28.37 15.43
C ALA A 269 16.81 28.20 16.59
N ILE A 270 17.09 28.93 17.67
CA ILE A 270 16.14 29.26 18.75
C ILE A 270 16.08 30.77 18.92
N LEU A 271 14.94 31.29 19.37
CA LEU A 271 14.72 32.71 19.63
C LEU A 271 14.64 32.97 21.13
N GLU A 272 15.63 33.65 21.69
CA GLU A 272 15.65 34.09 23.09
C GLU A 272 15.00 35.48 23.22
N LEU A 273 14.09 35.59 24.18
CA LEU A 273 13.49 36.85 24.62
C LEU A 273 13.89 37.10 26.07
N ASP A 274 14.54 38.24 26.33
CA ASP A 274 14.86 38.67 27.70
C ASP A 274 13.65 39.31 28.41
N GLU A 275 13.82 39.77 29.64
CA GLU A 275 12.77 40.43 30.45
C GLU A 275 12.19 41.70 29.78
N ASN A 276 12.93 42.29 28.83
CA ASN A 276 12.52 43.49 28.09
C ASN A 276 12.03 43.16 26.67
N LEU A 277 11.86 41.87 26.33
CA LEU A 277 11.52 41.36 25.00
C LEU A 277 12.55 41.70 23.91
N ASN A 278 13.81 41.92 24.30
CA ASN A 278 14.91 41.98 23.35
C ASN A 278 15.14 40.59 22.75
N LYS A 279 15.30 40.55 21.43
CA LYS A 279 15.32 39.34 20.63
C LYS A 279 16.75 38.94 20.31
N GLN A 280 17.12 37.69 20.57
CA GLN A 280 18.39 37.13 20.14
C GLN A 280 18.17 35.75 19.52
N PHE A 281 18.58 35.58 18.26
CA PHE A 281 18.62 34.26 17.63
C PHE A 281 19.93 33.55 17.96
N ARG A 282 19.86 32.30 18.41
CA ARG A 282 21.02 31.41 18.48
C ARG A 282 20.91 30.36 17.42
N VAL A 283 21.82 30.41 16.45
CA VAL A 283 21.91 29.45 15.36
C VAL A 283 22.88 28.34 15.74
N PHE A 284 22.51 27.10 15.44
CA PHE A 284 23.32 25.91 15.71
C PHE A 284 23.18 24.89 14.57
N VAL A 285 24.18 24.02 14.48
CA VAL A 285 24.29 22.99 13.44
C VAL A 285 23.92 21.62 14.01
N ALA A 286 23.80 20.64 13.11
CA ALA A 286 23.49 19.26 13.46
C ALA A 286 24.55 18.67 14.40
N ALA A 287 24.09 17.89 15.39
CA ALA A 287 24.93 17.16 16.32
C ALA A 287 25.92 16.25 15.56
N PRO A 288 27.18 16.14 16.03
CA PRO A 288 28.20 15.32 15.38
C PRO A 288 27.73 13.87 15.20
N GLN A 289 28.07 13.24 14.07
CA GLN A 289 27.59 11.90 13.74
C GLN A 289 28.05 10.83 14.75
N GLU A 290 29.20 11.03 15.41
CA GLU A 290 29.72 10.16 16.48
C GLU A 290 28.85 10.17 17.74
N SER A 291 28.13 11.26 17.99
CA SER A 291 27.19 11.38 19.12
C SER A 291 25.84 10.70 18.86
N ARG A 292 25.51 10.49 17.58
CA ARG A 292 24.30 9.84 17.12
C ARG A 292 24.55 8.33 17.15
N GLY A 293 24.19 7.66 18.24
CA GLY A 293 24.32 6.20 18.34
C GLY A 293 23.73 5.54 17.09
N ALA A 294 24.39 4.49 16.56
CA ALA A 294 23.92 3.84 15.34
C ALA A 294 22.46 3.38 15.53
N PRO A 295 21.52 3.74 14.63
CA PRO A 295 20.16 3.23 14.72
C PRO A 295 20.20 1.70 14.70
N ALA A 296 19.30 1.06 15.45
CA ALA A 296 19.14 -0.39 15.41
C ALA A 296 18.94 -0.81 13.95
N LYS A 297 19.97 -1.41 13.34
CA LYS A 297 19.99 -1.82 11.93
C LYS A 297 18.85 -2.82 11.66
N LYS A 298 17.71 -2.32 11.21
CA LYS A 298 16.69 -3.01 10.41
C LYS A 298 16.05 -1.97 9.48
N PRO A 299 15.67 -2.37 8.25
CA PRO A 299 15.54 -1.44 7.14
C PRO A 299 14.43 -0.40 7.39
N PRO A 300 14.56 0.80 6.80
CA PRO A 300 13.46 1.77 6.73
C PRO A 300 12.25 1.14 6.02
N PRO A 301 11.02 1.70 6.19
CA PRO A 301 9.84 1.20 5.49
C PRO A 301 10.10 1.11 3.97
N ASP A 302 9.39 0.21 3.29
CA ASP A 302 9.61 -0.14 1.88
C ASP A 302 9.37 1.07 0.96
N TYR A 303 10.38 1.94 0.83
CA TYR A 303 10.42 3.01 -0.15
C TYR A 303 10.86 2.41 -1.49
N PHE A 304 10.08 2.65 -2.54
CA PHE A 304 10.61 2.54 -3.89
C PHE A 304 11.53 3.74 -4.12
N LEU A 305 12.83 3.50 -3.96
CA LEU A 305 13.87 4.51 -4.14
C LEU A 305 14.60 4.26 -5.46
N VAL A 306 14.50 5.22 -6.37
CA VAL A 306 15.41 5.33 -7.52
C VAL A 306 16.49 6.31 -7.12
N SER A 307 17.74 5.87 -7.02
CA SER A 307 18.87 6.71 -6.66
C SER A 307 19.82 6.92 -7.83
N GLY A 308 20.40 8.11 -7.92
CA GLY A 308 21.38 8.45 -8.94
C GLY A 308 20.80 8.67 -10.34
N ALA A 309 19.51 8.99 -10.46
CA ALA A 309 18.95 9.40 -11.74
C ALA A 309 19.56 10.74 -12.21
N TYR A 310 19.62 10.95 -13.51
CA TYR A 310 20.12 12.19 -14.10
C TYR A 310 19.18 12.66 -15.21
N ALA A 311 19.16 13.96 -15.48
CA ALA A 311 18.39 14.56 -16.55
C ALA A 311 19.20 15.62 -17.27
N ASN A 312 19.31 15.47 -18.59
CA ASN A 312 19.93 16.47 -19.45
C ASN A 312 18.83 17.22 -20.19
N MET A 313 18.86 18.55 -20.10
CA MET A 313 17.89 19.44 -20.70
C MET A 313 18.62 20.52 -21.50
N THR A 314 17.98 21.03 -22.55
CA THR A 314 18.47 22.21 -23.28
C THR A 314 17.39 23.28 -23.30
N MET A 315 17.79 24.55 -23.26
CA MET A 315 16.88 25.69 -23.39
C MET A 315 17.52 26.82 -24.21
N ASN A 316 16.69 27.61 -24.87
CA ASN A 316 17.14 28.87 -25.48
C ASN A 316 16.98 29.99 -24.45
N TRP A 317 17.92 30.94 -24.41
CA TRP A 317 17.86 32.11 -23.54
C TRP A 317 18.01 33.40 -24.34
N GLU A 318 17.41 34.47 -23.83
CA GLU A 318 17.49 35.83 -24.36
C GLU A 318 17.38 36.81 -23.18
N TYR A 319 18.16 37.89 -23.18
CA TYR A 319 17.97 38.99 -22.23
C TYR A 319 18.07 40.35 -22.93
N GLU A 320 17.39 41.34 -22.35
CA GLU A 320 17.47 42.74 -22.75
C GLU A 320 17.70 43.60 -21.50
N TYR A 321 18.74 44.43 -21.53
CA TYR A 321 19.03 45.39 -20.46
C TYR A 321 18.96 46.82 -20.97
N SER A 322 18.06 47.62 -20.38
CA SER A 322 17.90 49.04 -20.66
C SER A 322 18.16 49.85 -19.38
N ASN A 323 18.96 50.91 -19.45
CA ASN A 323 19.22 51.79 -18.31
C ASN A 323 18.95 53.25 -18.67
N TRP A 324 18.49 54.04 -17.70
CA TRP A 324 17.93 55.38 -17.93
C TRP A 324 18.91 56.43 -18.48
N TRP A 325 20.21 56.14 -18.47
CA TRP A 325 21.30 57.03 -18.91
C TRP A 325 21.99 56.56 -20.21
N LEU A 326 21.61 55.40 -20.77
CA LEU A 326 22.16 54.84 -22.01
C LEU A 326 21.01 54.57 -23.01
N PRO A 327 20.97 55.24 -24.18
CA PRO A 327 19.84 55.16 -25.12
C PRO A 327 19.84 53.90 -26.02
N VAL A 328 20.67 52.90 -25.72
CA VAL A 328 20.78 51.65 -26.50
C VAL A 328 20.60 50.47 -25.55
N SER A 329 19.59 49.64 -25.80
CA SER A 329 19.41 48.39 -25.05
C SER A 329 20.45 47.36 -25.50
N ILE A 330 21.05 46.68 -24.52
CA ILE A 330 21.98 45.57 -24.77
C ILE A 330 21.14 44.31 -24.76
N THR A 331 21.07 43.65 -25.92
CA THR A 331 20.38 42.36 -26.12
C THR A 331 21.38 41.27 -26.43
N ASP A 332 21.18 40.08 -25.85
CA ASP A 332 21.99 38.90 -26.15
C ASP A 332 21.12 37.64 -26.10
N ASN A 333 21.52 36.58 -26.82
CA ASN A 333 20.81 35.31 -26.88
C ASN A 333 21.75 34.12 -27.12
N GLY A 334 21.27 32.92 -26.81
CA GLY A 334 22.02 31.69 -27.01
C GLY A 334 21.28 30.43 -26.55
N GLU A 335 22.02 29.33 -26.44
CA GLU A 335 21.53 28.05 -25.94
C GLU A 335 22.18 27.73 -24.58
N ALA A 336 21.43 27.07 -23.70
CA ALA A 336 21.88 26.59 -22.41
C ALA A 336 21.66 25.07 -22.34
N SER A 337 22.68 24.35 -21.90
CA SER A 337 22.58 22.95 -21.50
C SER A 337 22.51 22.87 -19.98
N ILE A 338 21.51 22.18 -19.45
CA ILE A 338 21.32 21.93 -18.02
C ILE A 338 21.47 20.43 -17.78
N GLN A 339 22.28 20.08 -16.80
CA GLN A 339 22.52 18.71 -16.38
C GLN A 339 22.18 18.59 -14.90
N VAL A 340 21.14 17.84 -14.60
CA VAL A 340 20.70 17.53 -13.24
C VAL A 340 21.25 16.16 -12.91
N GLU A 341 22.05 16.05 -11.85
CA GLU A 341 22.69 14.81 -11.44
C GLU A 341 22.26 14.37 -10.03
N GLY A 342 22.39 13.06 -9.79
CA GLY A 342 22.24 12.50 -8.46
C GLY A 342 20.80 12.56 -7.91
N MET A 343 19.79 12.57 -8.78
CA MET A 343 18.39 12.58 -8.38
C MET A 343 18.01 11.31 -7.62
N ASP A 344 17.48 11.51 -6.42
CA ASP A 344 16.91 10.48 -5.59
C ASP A 344 15.38 10.66 -5.55
N VAL A 345 14.65 9.70 -6.11
CA VAL A 345 13.19 9.71 -6.22
C VAL A 345 12.61 8.62 -5.34
N GLY A 346 11.82 9.02 -4.36
CA GLY A 346 11.17 8.13 -3.40
C GLY A 346 9.65 8.13 -3.56
N VAL A 347 9.04 6.95 -3.50
CA VAL A 347 7.59 6.79 -3.42
C VAL A 347 7.24 5.77 -2.33
N SER A 348 6.22 6.10 -1.53
CA SER A 348 5.58 5.22 -0.56
C SER A 348 4.06 5.22 -0.79
N PHE A 349 3.46 4.04 -0.76
CA PHE A 349 2.02 3.86 -0.89
C PHE A 349 1.54 2.70 -0.02
N ASN A 350 0.31 2.81 0.45
CA ASN A 350 -0.39 1.74 1.14
C ASN A 350 -1.26 0.98 0.14
N LEU A 351 -1.23 -0.35 0.16
CA LEU A 351 -2.09 -1.20 -0.65
C LEU A 351 -3.10 -1.91 0.24
N THR A 352 -4.37 -1.59 0.07
CA THR A 352 -5.46 -2.12 0.89
C THR A 352 -6.54 -2.77 0.04
N ASN A 353 -7.37 -3.63 0.64
CA ASN A 353 -8.54 -4.16 -0.02
C ASN A 353 -9.77 -3.30 0.32
N HIS A 354 -10.40 -2.75 -0.70
CA HIS A 354 -11.63 -2.00 -0.58
C HIS A 354 -12.73 -2.69 -1.40
N GLN A 355 -13.68 -3.33 -0.72
CA GLN A 355 -14.85 -3.99 -1.33
C GLN A 355 -14.47 -4.98 -2.46
N GLY A 356 -13.42 -5.78 -2.24
CA GLY A 356 -12.98 -6.81 -3.18
C GLY A 356 -12.13 -6.31 -4.34
N SER A 357 -11.74 -5.03 -4.34
CA SER A 357 -10.75 -4.42 -5.24
C SER A 357 -9.51 -3.99 -4.45
N LEU A 358 -8.35 -3.99 -5.10
CA LEU A 358 -7.16 -3.37 -4.53
C LEU A 358 -7.24 -1.85 -4.70
N MET A 359 -6.95 -1.13 -3.62
CA MET A 359 -6.88 0.32 -3.58
C MET A 359 -5.49 0.72 -3.10
N LEU A 360 -4.87 1.62 -3.85
CA LEU A 360 -3.54 2.14 -3.59
C LEU A 360 -3.66 3.58 -3.11
N SER A 361 -3.36 3.80 -1.83
CA SER A 361 -3.39 5.12 -1.22
C SER A 361 -1.98 5.69 -1.18
N PRO A 362 -1.70 6.86 -1.78
CA PRO A 362 -0.39 7.50 -1.65
C PRO A 362 -0.11 7.82 -0.18
N LEU A 363 1.06 7.42 0.32
CA LEU A 363 1.54 7.80 1.64
C LEU A 363 2.47 9.02 1.54
N ASP A 364 3.44 8.97 0.62
CA ASP A 364 4.32 10.09 0.30
C ASP A 364 5.03 9.88 -1.05
N CYS A 365 5.42 10.95 -1.72
CA CYS A 365 6.35 10.87 -2.85
C CYS A 365 7.16 12.16 -2.96
N GLY A 366 8.47 12.00 -3.19
CA GLY A 366 9.40 13.11 -3.26
C GLY A 366 10.52 12.85 -4.24
N CYS A 367 11.10 13.93 -4.74
CA CYS A 367 12.32 13.94 -5.52
C CYS A 367 13.29 14.89 -4.85
N SER A 368 14.55 14.48 -4.74
CA SER A 368 15.64 15.32 -4.29
C SER A 368 16.73 15.31 -5.35
N VAL A 369 17.23 16.49 -5.71
CA VAL A 369 18.33 16.68 -6.66
C VAL A 369 19.59 17.01 -5.88
N LYS A 370 20.72 16.37 -6.21
CA LYS A 370 22.01 16.64 -5.55
C LYS A 370 22.73 17.83 -6.15
N ASP A 371 22.87 17.82 -7.48
CA ASP A 371 23.66 18.83 -8.20
C ASP A 371 22.95 19.22 -9.50
N THR A 372 22.99 20.52 -9.84
CA THR A 372 22.46 21.06 -11.09
C THR A 372 23.52 21.90 -11.79
N PHE A 373 24.02 21.41 -12.92
CA PHE A 373 25.02 22.12 -13.73
C PHE A 373 24.36 22.83 -14.90
N ILE A 374 24.65 24.12 -15.08
CA ILE A 374 24.16 24.90 -16.23
C ILE A 374 25.37 25.37 -17.04
N LYS A 375 25.38 25.05 -18.33
CA LYS A 375 26.39 25.51 -19.29
C LYS A 375 25.71 26.36 -20.36
N LEU A 376 26.22 27.57 -20.59
CA LEU A 376 25.71 28.49 -21.60
C LEU A 376 26.68 28.59 -22.77
N ASP A 377 26.15 28.54 -23.98
CA ASP A 377 26.88 28.78 -25.21
C ASP A 377 26.37 30.11 -25.82
N GLY A 378 27.23 31.14 -25.89
CA GLY A 378 26.87 32.51 -26.34
C GLY A 378 27.85 33.61 -25.88
N GLY A 379 27.85 34.78 -26.53
CA GLY A 379 28.82 35.88 -26.29
C GLY A 379 28.78 36.44 -24.86
N ALA A 380 29.94 36.78 -24.27
CA ALA A 380 30.06 37.24 -22.88
C ALA A 380 29.49 36.30 -21.77
N SER A 381 29.28 35.01 -22.07
CA SER A 381 28.83 33.96 -21.12
C SER A 381 29.64 33.89 -19.81
N TRP A 382 30.91 34.31 -19.82
CA TRP A 382 31.77 34.40 -18.62
C TRP A 382 31.35 35.49 -17.61
N LEU A 383 30.56 36.49 -18.03
CA LEU A 383 30.15 37.63 -17.20
C LEU A 383 28.95 37.31 -16.29
N TYR A 384 28.18 36.27 -16.62
CA TYR A 384 26.85 36.04 -16.03
C TYR A 384 26.79 34.89 -15.01
N GLN A 385 27.90 34.20 -14.74
CA GLN A 385 27.97 33.05 -13.83
C GLN A 385 27.31 33.34 -12.45
N GLY A 386 27.51 34.55 -11.89
CA GLY A 386 26.93 34.94 -10.59
C GLY A 386 25.43 35.27 -10.59
N LEU A 387 24.81 35.47 -11.76
CA LEU A 387 23.36 35.59 -11.89
C LEU A 387 22.70 34.20 -11.84
N PHE A 388 23.44 33.14 -12.16
CA PHE A 388 22.94 31.76 -12.23
C PHE A 388 23.00 31.00 -10.91
N ASP A 389 23.93 31.30 -10.01
CA ASP A 389 23.87 30.84 -8.61
C ASP A 389 22.51 31.21 -7.96
N ALA A 390 21.91 32.33 -8.40
CA ALA A 390 20.58 32.77 -7.95
C ALA A 390 19.40 31.99 -8.58
N PHE A 391 19.61 31.32 -9.72
CA PHE A 391 18.59 30.52 -10.42
C PHE A 391 18.72 29.02 -10.18
N GLU A 392 19.91 28.52 -9.82
CA GLU A 392 20.18 27.10 -9.59
C GLU A 392 19.20 26.50 -8.57
N GLY A 393 19.03 27.15 -7.41
CA GLY A 393 18.06 26.70 -6.40
C GLY A 393 16.62 26.66 -6.91
N ARG A 394 16.21 27.66 -7.71
CA ARG A 394 14.85 27.70 -8.29
C ARG A 394 14.63 26.59 -9.32
N LEU A 395 15.66 26.29 -10.12
CA LEU A 395 15.62 25.25 -11.14
C LEU A 395 15.58 23.85 -10.50
N THR A 396 16.40 23.61 -9.49
CA THR A 396 16.40 22.41 -8.65
C THR A 396 15.00 22.19 -8.05
N SER A 397 14.43 23.20 -7.37
CA SER A 397 13.07 23.09 -6.82
C SER A 397 11.99 22.86 -7.88
N ALA A 398 12.13 23.45 -9.07
CA ALA A 398 11.19 23.25 -10.17
C ALA A 398 11.23 21.80 -10.68
N VAL A 399 12.42 21.21 -10.82
CA VAL A 399 12.61 19.80 -11.22
C VAL A 399 12.04 18.86 -10.16
N GLU A 400 12.39 19.07 -8.89
CA GLU A 400 11.88 18.26 -7.76
C GLU A 400 10.35 18.29 -7.70
N SER A 401 9.75 19.48 -7.85
CA SER A 401 8.30 19.67 -7.86
C SER A 401 7.63 19.01 -9.06
N ALA A 402 8.21 19.16 -10.26
CA ALA A 402 7.67 18.57 -11.49
C ALA A 402 7.68 17.04 -11.45
N ILE A 403 8.78 16.43 -10.99
CA ILE A 403 8.90 14.98 -10.83
C ILE A 403 7.92 14.49 -9.77
N SER A 404 7.88 15.13 -8.60
CA SER A 404 6.95 14.76 -7.53
C SER A 404 5.49 14.84 -7.98
N LYS A 405 5.12 15.86 -8.76
CA LYS A 405 3.78 15.97 -9.37
C LYS A 405 3.50 14.83 -10.35
N LYS A 406 4.44 14.49 -11.22
CA LYS A 406 4.27 13.40 -12.20
C LYS A 406 4.19 12.03 -11.53
N LEU A 407 4.88 11.83 -10.41
CA LEU A 407 4.75 10.62 -9.60
C LEU A 407 3.34 10.51 -9.01
N ARG A 408 2.79 11.58 -8.43
CA ARG A 408 1.40 11.59 -7.95
C ARG A 408 0.41 11.22 -9.05
N GLU A 409 0.54 11.83 -10.23
CA GLU A 409 -0.29 11.48 -11.39
C GLU A 409 -0.14 10.00 -11.80
N GLY A 410 1.08 9.46 -11.75
CA GLY A 410 1.37 8.05 -12.03
C GLY A 410 0.73 7.11 -11.01
N ILE A 411 0.79 7.45 -9.73
CA ILE A 411 0.18 6.70 -8.62
C ILE A 411 -1.35 6.61 -8.81
N VAL A 412 -1.99 7.73 -9.13
CA VAL A 412 -3.45 7.76 -9.39
C VAL A 412 -3.82 6.88 -10.59
N LYS A 413 -3.01 6.88 -11.66
CA LYS A 413 -3.23 5.99 -12.81
C LYS A 413 -3.05 4.52 -12.44
N LEU A 414 -2.05 4.21 -11.61
CA LEU A 414 -1.80 2.85 -11.15
C LEU A 414 -2.94 2.35 -10.24
N ASP A 415 -3.40 3.17 -9.31
CA ASP A 415 -4.57 2.89 -8.47
C ASP A 415 -5.81 2.61 -9.34
N SER A 416 -6.05 3.45 -10.36
CA SER A 416 -7.14 3.23 -11.32
C SER A 416 -7.03 1.89 -12.05
N LEU A 417 -5.82 1.49 -12.46
CA LEU A 417 -5.58 0.19 -13.09
C LEU A 417 -5.86 -0.97 -12.12
N LEU A 418 -5.40 -0.87 -10.88
CA LEU A 418 -5.62 -1.87 -9.84
C LEU A 418 -7.11 -2.03 -9.50
N GLN A 419 -7.85 -0.93 -9.43
CA GLN A 419 -9.30 -0.94 -9.20
C GLN A 419 -10.09 -1.48 -10.40
N SER A 420 -9.55 -1.35 -11.61
CA SER A 420 -10.16 -1.86 -12.86
C SER A 420 -9.99 -3.36 -13.09
N LEU A 421 -9.20 -4.05 -12.26
CA LEU A 421 -9.02 -5.49 -12.36
C LEU A 421 -10.37 -6.21 -12.28
N SER A 422 -10.60 -7.13 -13.22
CA SER A 422 -11.88 -7.84 -13.28
C SER A 422 -12.11 -8.61 -11.99
N LYS A 423 -13.33 -8.52 -11.44
CA LYS A 423 -13.76 -9.27 -10.25
C LYS A 423 -14.21 -10.70 -10.59
N GLU A 424 -14.48 -10.96 -11.86
CA GLU A 424 -14.92 -12.26 -12.35
C GLU A 424 -14.23 -12.62 -13.67
N ILE A 425 -13.92 -13.90 -13.84
CA ILE A 425 -13.39 -14.44 -15.10
C ILE A 425 -14.40 -15.44 -15.66
N PRO A 426 -14.97 -15.22 -16.86
CA PRO A 426 -15.94 -16.14 -17.42
C PRO A 426 -15.28 -17.47 -17.80
N ILE A 427 -15.83 -18.56 -17.29
CA ILE A 427 -15.47 -19.92 -17.69
C ILE A 427 -16.55 -20.40 -18.68
N ARG A 428 -16.24 -20.25 -19.97
CA ARG A 428 -17.15 -20.62 -21.07
C ARG A 428 -18.52 -19.91 -20.89
N ASN A 429 -19.61 -20.61 -21.21
CA ASN A 429 -20.98 -20.09 -21.14
C ASN A 429 -21.75 -20.53 -19.87
N ILE A 430 -21.14 -21.29 -18.97
CA ILE A 430 -21.84 -21.93 -17.84
C ILE A 430 -21.42 -21.41 -16.47
N ALA A 431 -20.19 -20.91 -16.31
CA ALA A 431 -19.63 -20.60 -15.02
C ALA A 431 -18.77 -19.33 -15.03
N THR A 432 -18.44 -18.84 -13.84
CA THR A 432 -17.60 -17.67 -13.58
C THR A 432 -16.66 -17.99 -12.41
N LEU A 433 -15.38 -17.68 -12.55
CA LEU A 433 -14.41 -17.71 -11.46
C LEU A 433 -14.45 -16.36 -10.74
N ASN A 434 -14.73 -16.38 -9.44
CA ASN A 434 -14.68 -15.19 -8.61
C ASN A 434 -13.23 -14.89 -8.21
N VAL A 435 -12.73 -13.73 -8.62
CA VAL A 435 -11.36 -13.29 -8.37
C VAL A 435 -11.32 -12.02 -7.50
N THR A 436 -12.39 -11.73 -6.77
CA THR A 436 -12.40 -10.64 -5.80
C THR A 436 -11.37 -10.87 -4.71
N PHE A 437 -10.67 -9.81 -4.31
CA PHE A 437 -9.70 -9.88 -3.23
C PHE A 437 -10.39 -10.09 -1.88
N VAL A 438 -9.81 -10.94 -1.03
CA VAL A 438 -10.33 -11.28 0.30
C VAL A 438 -9.29 -10.92 1.34
N GLY A 439 -9.64 -10.00 2.25
CA GLY A 439 -8.69 -9.46 3.23
C GLY A 439 -7.67 -8.51 2.62
N ASN A 440 -6.86 -7.87 3.47
CA ASN A 440 -5.81 -6.96 3.03
C ASN A 440 -4.58 -7.72 2.50
N PRO A 441 -3.84 -7.13 1.53
CA PRO A 441 -2.53 -7.64 1.11
C PRO A 441 -1.60 -7.85 2.31
N GLN A 442 -0.84 -8.95 2.30
CA GLN A 442 0.14 -9.23 3.34
C GLN A 442 1.55 -8.97 2.81
N PHE A 443 2.21 -7.98 3.39
CA PHE A 443 3.60 -7.64 3.10
C PHE A 443 4.53 -8.45 4.01
N ARG A 444 5.63 -8.92 3.43
CA ARG A 444 6.76 -9.56 4.14
C ARG A 444 8.05 -9.08 3.50
N ASP A 445 9.16 -9.29 4.20
CA ASP A 445 10.52 -8.92 3.79
C ASP A 445 10.91 -9.33 2.35
N SER A 446 10.24 -10.34 1.76
CA SER A 446 10.56 -10.86 0.41
C SER A 446 9.35 -11.22 -0.44
N SER A 447 8.12 -10.93 0.01
CA SER A 447 6.91 -11.36 -0.71
C SER A 447 5.70 -10.48 -0.42
N LEU A 448 4.88 -10.27 -1.45
CA LEU A 448 3.53 -9.71 -1.32
C LEU A 448 2.51 -10.80 -1.59
N THR A 449 1.69 -11.14 -0.58
CA THR A 449 0.64 -12.14 -0.71
C THR A 449 -0.72 -11.49 -0.91
N LEU A 450 -1.40 -11.88 -1.98
CA LEU A 450 -2.76 -11.44 -2.33
C LEU A 450 -3.70 -12.64 -2.28
N SER A 451 -4.72 -12.56 -1.44
CA SER A 451 -5.76 -13.59 -1.33
C SER A 451 -6.97 -13.20 -2.17
N ILE A 452 -7.52 -14.16 -2.92
CA ILE A 452 -8.75 -14.00 -3.71
C ILE A 452 -9.78 -15.04 -3.30
N ASN A 453 -11.05 -14.80 -3.59
CA ASN A 453 -12.15 -15.73 -3.30
C ASN A 453 -11.91 -17.09 -4.00
N GLY A 454 -11.63 -17.06 -5.30
CA GLY A 454 -11.21 -18.23 -6.07
C GLY A 454 -12.29 -19.27 -6.35
N LEU A 455 -13.52 -19.12 -5.83
CA LEU A 455 -14.59 -20.09 -6.06
C LEU A 455 -15.22 -19.92 -7.46
N ILE A 456 -15.64 -21.04 -8.03
CA ILE A 456 -16.35 -21.07 -9.32
C ILE A 456 -17.85 -21.17 -9.05
N SER A 457 -18.61 -20.24 -9.62
CA SER A 457 -20.06 -20.15 -9.51
C SER A 457 -20.74 -20.36 -10.87
N ALA A 458 -21.97 -20.86 -10.85
CA ALA A 458 -22.79 -20.97 -12.05
C ALA A 458 -23.29 -19.58 -12.49
N LYS A 459 -23.32 -19.32 -13.80
CA LYS A 459 -24.04 -18.14 -14.33
C LYS A 459 -25.52 -18.27 -13.99
N GLN A 460 -26.21 -17.17 -13.67
CA GLN A 460 -27.61 -17.15 -13.15
C GLN A 460 -28.60 -18.09 -13.87
N ALA A 461 -28.44 -18.34 -15.16
CA ALA A 461 -29.27 -19.30 -15.93
C ALA A 461 -29.13 -20.79 -15.51
N TYR A 462 -28.12 -21.13 -14.71
CA TYR A 462 -27.77 -22.49 -14.27
C TYR A 462 -27.70 -22.63 -12.74
N ALA A 463 -28.17 -21.63 -11.98
CA ALA A 463 -28.08 -21.64 -10.51
C ALA A 463 -29.11 -22.60 -9.88
N ALA A 464 -28.65 -23.66 -9.23
CA ALA A 464 -29.47 -24.54 -8.39
C ALA A 464 -29.42 -24.08 -6.91
N PRO A 465 -30.55 -24.06 -6.16
CA PRO A 465 -30.60 -23.54 -4.79
C PRO A 465 -29.85 -24.38 -3.74
N SER A 466 -29.67 -25.68 -3.97
CA SER A 466 -29.29 -26.65 -2.93
C SER A 466 -27.83 -26.56 -2.46
N TYR A 467 -26.93 -25.95 -3.23
CA TYR A 467 -25.49 -25.87 -2.92
C TYR A 467 -24.93 -24.46 -2.69
N GLN A 468 -25.73 -23.40 -2.92
CA GLN A 468 -25.33 -22.02 -2.58
C GLN A 468 -25.02 -21.86 -1.07
N HIS A 469 -25.72 -22.60 -0.20
CA HIS A 469 -25.47 -22.60 1.25
C HIS A 469 -24.14 -23.25 1.65
N LEU A 470 -23.63 -24.23 0.88
CA LEU A 470 -22.34 -24.85 1.16
C LEU A 470 -21.20 -23.88 0.78
N LEU A 471 -21.32 -23.18 -0.35
CA LEU A 471 -20.35 -22.17 -0.78
C LEU A 471 -20.26 -21.00 0.22
N ALA A 472 -21.41 -20.53 0.74
CA ALA A 472 -21.45 -19.46 1.75
C ALA A 472 -20.79 -19.84 3.09
N SER A 473 -20.86 -21.12 3.50
CA SER A 473 -20.18 -21.58 4.73
C SER A 473 -18.67 -21.78 4.56
N LEU A 474 -18.16 -21.76 3.32
CA LEU A 474 -16.74 -21.95 3.01
C LEU A 474 -15.96 -20.62 2.89
N GLU A 475 -16.65 -19.48 2.75
CA GLU A 475 -16.03 -18.14 2.63
C GLU A 475 -15.23 -17.74 3.87
N HIS A 476 -15.59 -18.24 5.06
CA HIS A 476 -14.95 -17.89 6.33
C HIS A 476 -13.69 -18.70 6.69
N LEU A 477 -13.35 -19.76 5.92
CA LEU A 477 -12.35 -20.76 6.32
C LEU A 477 -10.94 -20.54 5.74
N PHE A 478 -10.72 -19.50 4.93
CA PHE A 478 -9.42 -19.23 4.33
C PHE A 478 -8.63 -18.18 5.13
N ALA A 479 -8.32 -18.52 6.38
CA ALA A 479 -7.23 -17.88 7.11
C ALA A 479 -5.92 -18.54 6.68
N SER A 480 -5.00 -17.72 6.18
CA SER A 480 -3.65 -18.03 5.68
C SER A 480 -2.98 -19.27 6.27
N VAL A 481 -2.78 -20.30 5.44
CA VAL A 481 -1.85 -21.40 5.76
C VAL A 481 -0.52 -21.12 5.06
N TYR A 482 0.54 -21.09 5.87
CA TYR A 482 1.90 -20.85 5.43
C TYR A 482 2.57 -22.15 4.98
N LEU A 483 3.08 -22.16 3.76
CA LEU A 483 3.93 -23.20 3.21
C LEU A 483 5.18 -22.52 2.66
N LYS A 484 6.35 -23.05 3.00
CA LYS A 484 7.67 -22.52 2.59
C LYS A 484 7.71 -22.31 1.07
N ASP A 485 8.00 -21.09 0.62
CA ASP A 485 7.92 -20.75 -0.80
C ASP A 485 9.25 -21.02 -1.53
N PRO A 486 9.22 -21.66 -2.72
CA PRO A 486 10.36 -21.69 -3.61
C PRO A 486 10.64 -20.28 -4.18
N ALA A 487 11.89 -20.00 -4.54
CA ALA A 487 12.31 -18.72 -5.12
C ALA A 487 11.74 -18.55 -6.54
N SER A 488 10.52 -18.03 -6.68
CA SER A 488 9.88 -17.73 -7.96
C SER A 488 9.23 -16.34 -7.93
N MET A 489 9.11 -15.70 -9.10
CA MET A 489 8.58 -14.32 -9.20
C MET A 489 7.11 -14.21 -8.79
N VAL A 490 6.30 -15.23 -9.10
CA VAL A 490 4.91 -15.34 -8.63
C VAL A 490 4.62 -16.80 -8.33
N THR A 491 3.98 -17.05 -7.19
CA THR A 491 3.45 -18.36 -6.79
C THR A 491 1.93 -18.28 -6.77
N ILE A 492 1.25 -19.20 -7.45
CA ILE A 492 -0.21 -19.34 -7.41
C ILE A 492 -0.55 -20.54 -6.53
N SER A 493 -1.33 -20.33 -5.47
CA SER A 493 -1.79 -21.40 -4.58
C SER A 493 -3.29 -21.64 -4.77
N LEU A 494 -3.67 -22.90 -5.02
CA LEU A 494 -5.04 -23.34 -5.29
C LEU A 494 -5.48 -24.35 -4.23
N HIS A 495 -6.52 -24.03 -3.48
CA HIS A 495 -7.10 -24.95 -2.50
C HIS A 495 -8.04 -25.97 -3.17
N GLU A 496 -8.13 -27.21 -2.65
CA GLU A 496 -8.99 -28.27 -3.18
C GLU A 496 -10.46 -27.85 -3.33
N LYS A 497 -10.94 -26.99 -2.43
CA LYS A 497 -12.30 -26.40 -2.46
C LYS A 497 -12.61 -25.65 -3.76
N VAL A 498 -11.61 -25.05 -4.41
CA VAL A 498 -11.81 -24.41 -5.73
C VAL A 498 -12.16 -25.47 -6.78
N LEU A 499 -11.44 -26.59 -6.79
CA LEU A 499 -11.72 -27.71 -7.70
C LEU A 499 -13.09 -28.36 -7.39
N LEU A 500 -13.45 -28.47 -6.11
CA LEU A 500 -14.77 -28.95 -5.70
C LEU A 500 -15.89 -28.02 -6.17
N SER A 501 -15.71 -26.70 -6.10
CA SER A 501 -16.69 -25.73 -6.61
C SER A 501 -16.91 -25.89 -8.13
N ALA A 502 -15.83 -26.11 -8.88
CA ALA A 502 -15.91 -26.39 -10.32
C ALA A 502 -16.70 -27.69 -10.59
N SER A 503 -16.37 -28.76 -9.87
CA SER A 503 -17.03 -30.07 -9.97
C SER A 503 -18.55 -29.94 -9.74
N SER A 504 -18.95 -29.21 -8.70
CA SER A 504 -20.37 -28.97 -8.39
C SER A 504 -21.08 -28.22 -9.50
N VAL A 505 -20.53 -27.10 -9.98
CA VAL A 505 -21.18 -26.27 -11.01
C VAL A 505 -21.45 -27.05 -12.29
N TYR A 506 -20.49 -27.88 -12.73
CA TYR A 506 -20.66 -28.70 -13.93
C TYR A 506 -21.66 -29.85 -13.72
N TYR A 507 -21.73 -30.41 -12.51
CA TYR A 507 -22.70 -31.42 -12.14
C TYR A 507 -24.13 -30.83 -12.13
N ASP A 508 -24.34 -29.73 -11.42
CA ASP A 508 -25.64 -29.06 -11.29
C ASP A 508 -26.16 -28.52 -12.63
N ALA A 509 -25.25 -28.08 -13.52
CA ALA A 509 -25.60 -27.67 -14.88
C ALA A 509 -25.94 -28.84 -15.82
N ASN A 510 -26.01 -30.07 -15.30
CA ASN A 510 -26.25 -31.32 -16.03
C ASN A 510 -25.29 -31.50 -17.24
N LYS A 511 -24.03 -31.07 -17.08
CA LYS A 511 -22.98 -31.20 -18.11
C LYS A 511 -22.11 -32.45 -17.94
N MET A 512 -22.35 -33.22 -16.88
CA MET A 512 -21.67 -34.48 -16.56
C MET A 512 -22.45 -35.73 -17.03
N HIS A 513 -23.06 -35.62 -18.20
CA HIS A 513 -23.83 -36.68 -18.84
C HIS A 513 -23.27 -36.94 -20.23
N TRP A 514 -23.08 -38.21 -20.59
CA TRP A 514 -22.51 -38.58 -21.88
C TRP A 514 -23.16 -39.82 -22.46
N ILE A 515 -23.68 -39.70 -23.68
CA ILE A 515 -24.07 -40.83 -24.52
C ILE A 515 -22.85 -41.24 -25.36
N VAL A 516 -22.32 -42.43 -25.08
CA VAL A 516 -21.26 -43.07 -25.86
C VAL A 516 -21.91 -43.84 -27.00
N ASP A 517 -21.94 -43.23 -28.17
CA ASP A 517 -22.47 -43.75 -29.42
C ASP A 517 -21.37 -44.01 -30.48
N LYS A 518 -20.11 -43.66 -30.15
CA LYS A 518 -18.95 -43.89 -31.01
C LYS A 518 -17.76 -44.40 -30.19
N VAL A 519 -17.18 -45.50 -30.64
CA VAL A 519 -15.97 -46.11 -30.08
C VAL A 519 -15.02 -46.53 -31.22
N PRO A 520 -13.71 -46.72 -30.96
CA PRO A 520 -12.75 -47.13 -31.98
C PRO A 520 -13.15 -48.42 -32.70
N GLU A 521 -13.74 -49.38 -31.97
CA GLU A 521 -14.25 -50.63 -32.52
C GLU A 521 -15.79 -50.65 -32.44
N GLN A 522 -16.47 -50.16 -33.49
CA GLN A 522 -17.93 -49.95 -33.47
C GLN A 522 -18.74 -51.24 -33.28
N SER A 523 -18.17 -52.41 -33.55
CA SER A 523 -18.77 -53.72 -33.25
C SER A 523 -19.12 -53.89 -31.76
N LEU A 524 -18.43 -53.17 -30.86
CA LEU A 524 -18.69 -53.17 -29.42
C LEU A 524 -20.00 -52.46 -29.05
N LEU A 525 -20.53 -51.61 -29.94
CA LEU A 525 -21.82 -50.94 -29.78
C LEU A 525 -22.91 -51.62 -30.64
N ASN A 526 -22.80 -52.91 -30.89
CA ASN A 526 -23.86 -53.73 -31.48
C ASN A 526 -24.08 -55.00 -30.65
N THR A 527 -25.32 -55.45 -30.49
CA THR A 527 -25.66 -56.61 -29.65
C THR A 527 -24.99 -57.90 -30.12
N THR A 528 -24.64 -58.01 -31.41
CA THR A 528 -23.90 -59.15 -31.98
C THR A 528 -22.53 -59.34 -31.32
N GLY A 529 -21.80 -58.25 -31.05
CA GLY A 529 -20.50 -58.29 -30.37
C GLY A 529 -20.59 -58.82 -28.94
N TRP A 530 -21.77 -58.74 -28.32
CA TRP A 530 -22.02 -59.17 -26.94
C TRP A 530 -22.60 -60.56 -26.83
N ARG A 531 -22.81 -61.28 -27.94
CA ARG A 531 -23.42 -62.62 -27.97
C ARG A 531 -22.79 -63.62 -26.99
N PHE A 532 -21.47 -63.55 -26.79
CA PHE A 532 -20.73 -64.45 -25.88
C PHE A 532 -20.54 -63.87 -24.48
N ILE A 533 -20.79 -62.57 -24.28
CA ILE A 533 -20.61 -61.86 -23.00
C ILE A 533 -21.94 -61.76 -22.24
N ILE A 534 -23.00 -61.35 -22.95
CA ILE A 534 -24.38 -61.33 -22.47
C ILE A 534 -25.27 -62.02 -23.51
N PRO A 535 -25.37 -63.36 -23.47
CA PRO A 535 -26.18 -64.10 -24.45
C PRO A 535 -27.67 -63.70 -24.45
N GLN A 536 -28.21 -63.27 -23.31
CA GLN A 536 -29.61 -62.86 -23.19
C GLN A 536 -29.91 -61.55 -23.93
N LEU A 537 -28.92 -60.65 -24.03
CA LEU A 537 -29.02 -59.40 -24.77
C LEU A 537 -29.23 -59.67 -26.25
N TYR A 538 -28.34 -60.49 -26.85
CA TYR A 538 -28.43 -60.85 -28.27
C TYR A 538 -29.70 -61.66 -28.60
N ARG A 539 -30.18 -62.52 -27.70
CA ARG A 539 -31.41 -63.30 -27.93
C ARG A 539 -32.66 -62.42 -27.98
N GLN A 540 -32.72 -61.39 -27.14
CA GLN A 540 -33.87 -60.48 -27.08
C GLN A 540 -33.80 -59.38 -28.14
N TYR A 541 -32.59 -58.95 -28.51
CA TYR A 541 -32.32 -57.85 -29.43
C TYR A 541 -31.22 -58.25 -30.44
N PRO A 542 -31.53 -59.08 -31.44
CA PRO A 542 -30.51 -59.62 -32.36
C PRO A 542 -30.04 -58.57 -33.38
N ASN A 543 -28.73 -58.30 -33.40
CA ASN A 543 -28.07 -57.37 -34.33
C ASN A 543 -28.54 -55.91 -34.25
N ASP A 544 -29.14 -55.52 -33.14
CA ASP A 544 -29.50 -54.12 -32.87
C ASP A 544 -28.28 -53.31 -32.44
N ASP A 545 -28.29 -52.02 -32.78
CA ASP A 545 -27.26 -51.08 -32.32
C ASP A 545 -27.46 -50.75 -30.84
N MET A 546 -26.42 -50.25 -30.20
CA MET A 546 -26.41 -49.91 -28.78
C MET A 546 -25.74 -48.58 -28.54
N ASN A 547 -26.09 -47.96 -27.41
CA ASN A 547 -25.29 -46.89 -26.85
C ASN A 547 -25.17 -47.06 -25.33
N LEU A 548 -24.14 -46.44 -24.76
CA LEU A 548 -23.96 -46.37 -23.31
C LEU A 548 -24.31 -44.97 -22.84
N ASN A 549 -25.33 -44.87 -22.01
CA ASN A 549 -25.65 -43.62 -21.34
C ASN A 549 -24.93 -43.59 -19.99
N VAL A 550 -23.89 -42.75 -19.90
CA VAL A 550 -23.09 -42.53 -18.69
C VAL A 550 -23.58 -41.27 -18.00
N SER A 551 -24.03 -41.42 -16.75
CA SER A 551 -24.51 -40.33 -15.92
C SER A 551 -23.77 -40.32 -14.58
N ILE A 552 -23.11 -39.22 -14.26
CA ILE A 552 -22.55 -39.01 -12.92
C ILE A 552 -23.72 -38.74 -11.97
N TYR A 553 -23.77 -39.41 -10.81
CA TYR A 553 -24.89 -39.26 -9.83
C TYR A 553 -24.47 -38.54 -8.55
N SER A 554 -23.21 -38.15 -8.43
CA SER A 554 -22.70 -37.24 -7.41
C SER A 554 -21.48 -36.49 -7.95
N PRO A 555 -21.23 -35.23 -7.57
CA PRO A 555 -20.05 -34.49 -8.00
C PRO A 555 -18.76 -35.30 -7.77
N PRO A 556 -17.86 -35.40 -8.77
CA PRO A 556 -16.54 -35.97 -8.59
C PRO A 556 -15.82 -35.40 -7.36
N HIS A 557 -15.34 -36.29 -6.50
CA HIS A 557 -14.62 -35.92 -5.29
C HIS A 557 -13.12 -35.92 -5.55
N LEU A 558 -12.46 -34.83 -5.19
CA LEU A 558 -11.05 -34.57 -5.47
C LEU A 558 -10.36 -34.27 -4.15
N LYS A 559 -9.26 -34.98 -3.84
CA LYS A 559 -8.53 -34.84 -2.58
C LYS A 559 -7.04 -34.62 -2.86
N ILE A 560 -6.50 -33.54 -2.36
CA ILE A 560 -5.08 -33.22 -2.54
C ILE A 560 -4.28 -33.80 -1.36
N LYS A 561 -3.28 -34.61 -1.67
CA LYS A 561 -2.31 -35.19 -0.73
C LYS A 561 -0.91 -34.70 -1.08
N GLU A 562 0.06 -35.04 -0.23
CA GLU A 562 1.47 -34.79 -0.53
C GLU A 562 1.86 -35.46 -1.86
N HIS A 563 2.33 -34.67 -2.83
CA HIS A 563 2.78 -35.11 -4.17
C HIS A 563 1.72 -35.81 -5.06
N GLN A 564 0.45 -35.90 -4.63
CA GLN A 564 -0.58 -36.63 -5.38
C GLN A 564 -1.96 -35.97 -5.25
N ILE A 565 -2.76 -36.08 -6.31
CA ILE A 565 -4.15 -35.63 -6.32
C ILE A 565 -5.03 -36.83 -6.63
N ASP A 566 -5.84 -37.24 -5.66
CA ASP A 566 -6.76 -38.37 -5.81
C ASP A 566 -8.11 -37.90 -6.31
N LEU A 567 -8.69 -38.68 -7.22
CA LEU A 567 -9.99 -38.46 -7.83
C LEU A 567 -10.87 -39.69 -7.62
N THR A 568 -12.09 -39.49 -7.13
CA THR A 568 -13.13 -40.52 -7.08
C THR A 568 -14.36 -40.04 -7.85
N VAL A 569 -14.80 -40.86 -8.80
CA VAL A 569 -15.99 -40.60 -9.62
C VAL A 569 -16.98 -41.74 -9.47
N HIS A 570 -18.23 -41.35 -9.23
CA HIS A 570 -19.36 -42.25 -9.09
C HIS A 570 -20.34 -42.01 -10.23
N ALA A 571 -20.58 -43.03 -11.05
CA ALA A 571 -21.42 -42.91 -12.23
C ALA A 571 -22.29 -44.15 -12.45
N ASP A 572 -23.42 -43.94 -13.10
CA ASP A 572 -24.28 -44.99 -13.62
C ASP A 572 -24.08 -45.12 -15.12
N VAL A 573 -23.91 -46.36 -15.57
CA VAL A 573 -23.82 -46.71 -16.99
C VAL A 573 -25.05 -47.51 -17.35
N VAL A 574 -25.94 -46.90 -18.13
CA VAL A 574 -27.13 -47.55 -18.67
C VAL A 574 -26.82 -48.04 -20.07
N LEU A 575 -26.95 -49.35 -20.27
CA LEU A 575 -26.88 -49.97 -21.58
C LEU A 575 -28.24 -49.80 -22.26
N ASN A 576 -28.27 -49.13 -23.41
CA ASN A 576 -29.46 -49.00 -24.24
C ASN A 576 -29.29 -49.77 -25.54
N VAL A 577 -30.39 -50.34 -26.01
CA VAL A 577 -30.54 -50.89 -27.36
C VAL A 577 -31.32 -49.89 -28.20
N LEU A 578 -30.86 -49.69 -29.44
CA LEU A 578 -31.45 -48.82 -30.45
C LEU A 578 -32.20 -49.71 -31.45
N ASN A 579 -33.52 -49.64 -31.43
CA ASN A 579 -34.38 -50.38 -32.36
C ASN A 579 -35.31 -49.43 -33.12
N SER A 580 -36.11 -49.97 -34.05
CA SER A 580 -37.05 -49.20 -34.88
C SER A 580 -38.13 -48.45 -34.07
N GLY A 581 -38.30 -48.76 -32.78
CA GLY A 581 -39.23 -48.10 -31.85
C GLY A 581 -38.59 -47.07 -30.91
N GLY A 582 -37.27 -46.84 -30.99
CA GLY A 582 -36.54 -45.84 -30.20
C GLY A 582 -35.45 -46.42 -29.30
N VAL A 583 -35.11 -45.69 -28.24
CA VAL A 583 -34.04 -46.04 -27.28
C VAL A 583 -34.61 -46.85 -26.11
N THR A 584 -34.23 -48.12 -25.99
CA THR A 584 -34.71 -49.01 -24.92
C THR A 584 -33.61 -49.29 -23.89
N PRO A 585 -33.73 -48.85 -22.62
CA PRO A 585 -32.76 -49.15 -21.56
C PRO A 585 -32.93 -50.58 -21.05
N VAL A 586 -31.87 -51.39 -21.14
CA VAL A 586 -31.90 -52.85 -20.88
C VAL A 586 -31.16 -53.29 -19.62
N ALA A 587 -30.14 -52.56 -19.19
CA ALA A 587 -29.43 -52.81 -17.92
C ALA A 587 -28.79 -51.51 -17.40
N CYS A 588 -28.61 -51.40 -16.08
CA CYS A 588 -27.87 -50.31 -15.46
C CYS A 588 -26.83 -50.85 -14.49
N PHE A 589 -25.63 -50.29 -14.58
CA PHE A 589 -24.51 -50.61 -13.72
C PHE A 589 -24.09 -49.39 -12.91
N SER A 590 -23.87 -49.58 -11.61
CA SER A 590 -23.17 -48.61 -10.78
C SER A 590 -21.67 -48.78 -11.01
N THR A 591 -20.96 -47.68 -11.21
CA THR A 591 -19.51 -47.64 -11.34
C THR A 591 -18.90 -46.74 -10.29
N ALA A 592 -17.76 -47.16 -9.74
CA ALA A 592 -16.88 -46.26 -9.02
C ALA A 592 -15.48 -46.35 -9.64
N VAL A 593 -14.96 -45.18 -10.00
CA VAL A 593 -13.67 -44.97 -10.64
C VAL A 593 -12.78 -44.22 -9.66
N SER A 594 -11.61 -44.76 -9.36
CA SER A 594 -10.56 -44.06 -8.62
C SER A 594 -9.37 -43.82 -9.54
N GLY A 595 -8.78 -42.65 -9.46
CA GLY A 595 -7.64 -42.27 -10.28
C GLY A 595 -6.82 -41.15 -9.66
N SER A 596 -5.73 -40.83 -10.32
CA SER A 596 -4.86 -39.70 -10.00
C SER A 596 -5.03 -38.57 -11.01
N ALA A 597 -4.92 -37.32 -10.57
CA ALA A 597 -4.95 -36.15 -11.44
C ALA A 597 -3.57 -35.48 -11.50
N SER A 598 -3.21 -34.99 -12.69
CA SER A 598 -1.95 -34.28 -12.95
C SER A 598 -2.28 -32.93 -13.59
N PRO A 599 -2.11 -31.81 -12.86
CA PRO A 599 -2.36 -30.48 -13.38
C PRO A 599 -1.12 -29.93 -14.11
N TRP A 600 -1.31 -28.91 -14.95
CA TRP A 600 -0.21 -28.09 -15.50
C TRP A 600 -0.69 -26.69 -15.86
N ILE A 601 0.24 -25.74 -15.97
CA ILE A 601 -0.05 -24.41 -16.49
C ILE A 601 0.47 -24.30 -17.92
N SER A 602 -0.41 -23.86 -18.83
CA SER A 602 -0.05 -23.54 -20.22
C SER A 602 -0.89 -22.36 -20.72
N ASN A 603 -0.24 -21.35 -21.28
CA ASN A 603 -0.89 -20.17 -21.87
C ASN A 603 -1.91 -19.53 -20.92
N ASN A 604 -1.51 -19.26 -19.67
CA ASN A 604 -2.37 -18.69 -18.63
C ASN A 604 -3.62 -19.54 -18.27
N ASN A 605 -3.65 -20.81 -18.67
CA ASN A 605 -4.72 -21.73 -18.31
C ASN A 605 -4.17 -22.84 -17.42
N LEU A 606 -4.98 -23.24 -16.44
CA LEU A 606 -4.82 -24.46 -15.66
C LEU A 606 -5.38 -25.63 -16.45
N GLY A 607 -4.50 -26.41 -17.08
CA GLY A 607 -4.79 -27.69 -17.71
C GLY A 607 -4.67 -28.85 -16.73
N GLY A 608 -5.15 -30.01 -17.15
CA GLY A 608 -5.00 -31.23 -16.37
C GLY A 608 -5.30 -32.51 -17.15
N SER A 609 -4.85 -33.62 -16.60
CA SER A 609 -5.15 -34.97 -17.07
C SER A 609 -5.47 -35.86 -15.88
N ILE A 610 -6.29 -36.87 -16.12
CA ILE A 610 -6.65 -37.89 -15.16
C ILE A 610 -6.14 -39.26 -15.62
N GLY A 611 -5.60 -40.01 -14.66
CA GLY A 611 -5.26 -41.41 -14.76
C GLY A 611 -6.38 -42.31 -14.22
N LEU A 612 -6.22 -43.62 -14.42
CA LEU A 612 -7.14 -44.62 -13.90
C LEU A 612 -6.36 -45.65 -13.07
N ASP A 613 -6.63 -45.66 -11.77
CA ASP A 613 -5.99 -46.54 -10.80
C ASP A 613 -6.89 -47.76 -10.56
N GLU A 614 -8.13 -47.54 -10.11
CA GLU A 614 -9.10 -48.60 -9.82
C GLU A 614 -10.44 -48.37 -10.52
N PHE A 615 -11.07 -49.48 -10.92
CA PHE A 615 -12.41 -49.49 -11.50
C PHE A 615 -13.26 -50.61 -10.91
N SER A 616 -14.39 -50.23 -10.32
CA SER A 616 -15.39 -51.16 -9.81
C SER A 616 -16.71 -51.01 -10.58
N LEU A 617 -17.39 -52.14 -10.74
CA LEU A 617 -18.66 -52.26 -11.45
C LEU A 617 -19.60 -53.17 -10.66
N SER A 618 -20.81 -52.71 -10.39
CA SER A 618 -21.89 -53.52 -9.81
C SER A 618 -23.18 -53.36 -10.60
N LEU A 619 -24.00 -54.41 -10.65
CA LEU A 619 -25.28 -54.36 -11.35
C LEU A 619 -26.34 -53.71 -10.45
N LYS A 620 -26.98 -52.62 -10.91
CA LYS A 620 -28.12 -52.00 -10.24
C LYS A 620 -29.42 -52.72 -10.59
N TRP A 621 -29.67 -52.90 -11.88
CA TRP A 621 -30.83 -53.63 -12.39
C TRP A 621 -30.59 -54.14 -13.81
N SER A 622 -31.37 -55.14 -14.24
CA SER A 622 -31.33 -55.72 -15.58
C SER A 622 -32.71 -56.20 -16.01
N LYS A 623 -33.14 -55.82 -17.22
CA LYS A 623 -34.36 -56.33 -17.87
C LYS A 623 -34.09 -57.55 -18.75
N ILE A 624 -32.81 -57.83 -19.02
CA ILE A 624 -32.31 -58.94 -19.83
C ILE A 624 -31.79 -60.09 -18.95
N GLY A 625 -32.35 -60.23 -17.73
CA GLY A 625 -32.05 -61.29 -16.77
C GLY A 625 -30.69 -61.15 -16.06
N LYS A 626 -30.19 -62.27 -15.50
CA LYS A 626 -28.94 -62.31 -14.71
C LYS A 626 -27.72 -62.13 -15.61
N LEU A 627 -26.84 -61.20 -15.25
CA LEU A 627 -25.64 -60.85 -16.01
C LEU A 627 -24.36 -61.28 -15.29
N HIS A 628 -23.39 -61.78 -16.05
CA HIS A 628 -22.04 -62.06 -15.54
C HIS A 628 -21.22 -60.76 -15.46
N VAL A 629 -21.33 -60.06 -14.34
CA VAL A 629 -20.72 -58.73 -14.12
C VAL A 629 -19.21 -58.71 -14.39
N ASN A 630 -18.48 -59.80 -14.14
CA ASN A 630 -17.04 -59.88 -14.40
C ASN A 630 -16.66 -59.69 -15.87
N LEU A 631 -17.45 -60.25 -16.80
CA LEU A 631 -17.18 -60.11 -18.24
C LEU A 631 -17.49 -58.68 -18.71
N VAL A 632 -18.59 -58.11 -18.21
CA VAL A 632 -18.97 -56.72 -18.50
C VAL A 632 -17.93 -55.74 -17.94
N ARG A 633 -17.38 -56.03 -16.74
CA ARG A 633 -16.35 -55.20 -16.10
C ARG A 633 -15.09 -55.07 -16.95
N VAL A 634 -14.64 -56.16 -17.60
CA VAL A 634 -13.44 -56.14 -18.47
C VAL A 634 -13.67 -55.25 -19.68
N LEU A 635 -14.82 -55.36 -20.34
CA LEU A 635 -15.16 -54.53 -21.50
C LEU A 635 -15.30 -53.06 -21.12
N MET A 636 -16.03 -52.78 -20.03
CA MET A 636 -16.21 -51.41 -19.54
C MET A 636 -14.90 -50.78 -19.11
N SER A 637 -14.00 -51.54 -18.45
CA SER A 637 -12.67 -51.06 -18.11
C SER A 637 -11.83 -50.74 -19.34
N THR A 638 -11.94 -51.56 -20.40
CA THR A 638 -11.25 -51.32 -21.67
C THR A 638 -11.78 -50.08 -22.37
N ALA A 639 -13.10 -49.91 -22.46
CA ALA A 639 -13.73 -48.72 -23.02
C ALA A 639 -13.40 -47.45 -22.21
N LEU A 640 -13.35 -47.58 -20.88
CA LEU A 640 -12.93 -46.50 -20.00
C LEU A 640 -11.49 -46.03 -20.31
N ARG A 641 -10.54 -46.96 -20.44
CA ARG A 641 -9.13 -46.65 -20.72
C ARG A 641 -8.88 -46.14 -22.14
N THR A 642 -9.59 -46.65 -23.13
CA THR A 642 -9.28 -46.41 -24.55
C THR A 642 -10.12 -45.32 -25.21
N VAL A 643 -11.30 -45.00 -24.65
CA VAL A 643 -12.26 -44.05 -25.26
C VAL A 643 -12.59 -42.92 -24.30
N ILE A 644 -13.07 -43.26 -23.11
CA ILE A 644 -13.62 -42.28 -22.17
C ILE A 644 -12.51 -41.42 -21.57
N LEU A 645 -11.45 -42.04 -21.05
CA LEU A 645 -10.35 -41.33 -20.40
C LEU A 645 -9.60 -40.39 -21.37
N PRO A 646 -9.24 -40.81 -22.61
CA PRO A 646 -8.65 -39.90 -23.59
C PRO A 646 -9.56 -38.72 -23.96
N TYR A 647 -10.87 -38.95 -24.09
CA TYR A 647 -11.83 -37.88 -24.38
C TYR A 647 -11.92 -36.86 -23.23
N ILE A 648 -11.95 -37.32 -21.99
CA ILE A 648 -11.95 -36.44 -20.81
C ILE A 648 -10.64 -35.65 -20.73
N ASN A 649 -9.49 -36.30 -20.93
CA ASN A 649 -8.18 -35.65 -20.94
C ASN A 649 -8.05 -34.61 -22.06
N LEU A 650 -8.68 -34.84 -23.22
CA LEU A 650 -8.76 -33.84 -24.29
C LEU A 650 -9.61 -32.61 -23.89
N LYS A 651 -10.62 -32.77 -23.03
CA LYS A 651 -11.42 -31.65 -22.53
C LYS A 651 -10.70 -30.89 -21.41
N LEU A 652 -10.03 -31.61 -20.50
CA LEU A 652 -9.27 -31.03 -19.40
C LEU A 652 -8.00 -30.31 -19.88
N SER A 653 -7.35 -30.81 -20.94
CA SER A 653 -6.17 -30.17 -21.54
C SER A 653 -6.43 -28.81 -22.17
N ARG A 654 -7.69 -28.47 -22.48
CA ARG A 654 -8.08 -27.11 -22.91
C ARG A 654 -7.89 -26.07 -21.80
N GLY A 655 -7.93 -26.53 -20.54
CA GLY A 655 -7.70 -25.77 -19.34
C GLY A 655 -8.79 -24.75 -18.98
N TYR A 656 -8.57 -24.12 -17.82
CA TYR A 656 -9.40 -23.07 -17.23
C TYR A 656 -8.57 -21.80 -17.08
N PRO A 657 -9.12 -20.62 -17.40
CA PRO A 657 -8.36 -19.36 -17.31
C PRO A 657 -7.98 -19.05 -15.87
N LEU A 658 -6.72 -18.68 -15.66
CA LEU A 658 -6.20 -18.15 -14.40
C LEU A 658 -6.30 -16.61 -14.38
N PRO A 659 -6.25 -15.98 -13.19
CA PRO A 659 -6.00 -14.54 -13.11
C PRO A 659 -4.69 -14.19 -13.82
N THR A 660 -4.73 -13.22 -14.73
CA THR A 660 -3.56 -12.84 -15.55
C THR A 660 -3.12 -11.41 -15.29
N PHE A 661 -1.81 -11.19 -15.39
CA PHE A 661 -1.22 -9.86 -15.42
C PHE A 661 -1.07 -9.43 -16.87
N HIS A 662 -1.55 -8.24 -17.18
CA HIS A 662 -1.54 -7.72 -18.55
C HIS A 662 -0.11 -7.69 -19.10
N GLY A 663 0.12 -8.28 -20.28
CA GLY A 663 1.43 -8.29 -20.95
C GLY A 663 2.38 -9.46 -20.62
N TYR A 664 1.97 -10.43 -19.80
CA TYR A 664 2.80 -11.59 -19.43
C TYR A 664 2.12 -12.93 -19.68
N MET A 665 2.92 -13.97 -19.94
CA MET A 665 2.46 -15.35 -20.06
C MET A 665 3.11 -16.23 -18.99
N LEU A 666 2.28 -17.02 -18.32
CA LEU A 666 2.65 -18.06 -17.37
C LEU A 666 2.87 -19.39 -18.11
N GLN A 667 4.07 -19.95 -18.01
CA GLN A 667 4.44 -21.22 -18.64
C GLN A 667 5.41 -22.01 -17.74
N ASN A 668 5.55 -23.32 -18.02
CA ASN A 668 6.53 -24.21 -17.40
C ASN A 668 6.57 -24.13 -15.87
N ALA A 669 5.40 -24.17 -15.23
CA ALA A 669 5.30 -24.06 -13.78
C ALA A 669 5.80 -25.33 -13.08
N GLU A 670 6.61 -25.16 -12.05
CA GLU A 670 6.84 -26.21 -11.05
C GLU A 670 5.57 -26.38 -10.21
N ILE A 671 5.22 -27.63 -9.88
CA ILE A 671 3.97 -27.96 -9.22
C ILE A 671 4.26 -28.74 -7.95
N LEU A 672 3.72 -28.26 -6.83
CA LEU A 672 3.83 -28.90 -5.53
C LEU A 672 2.44 -29.12 -4.94
N CYS A 673 2.16 -30.34 -4.49
CA CYS A 673 0.90 -30.70 -3.84
C CYS A 673 1.16 -30.99 -2.36
N SER A 674 0.41 -30.35 -1.46
CA SER A 674 0.54 -30.51 -0.01
C SER A 674 -0.76 -30.12 0.68
N ASP A 675 -1.23 -30.96 1.61
CA ASP A 675 -2.28 -30.65 2.60
C ASP A 675 -3.43 -29.77 2.09
N SER A 676 -4.23 -30.29 1.14
CA SER A 676 -5.37 -29.59 0.52
C SER A 676 -5.01 -28.44 -0.46
N TRP A 677 -3.74 -28.24 -0.81
CA TRP A 677 -3.27 -27.19 -1.72
C TRP A 677 -2.42 -27.70 -2.89
N ILE A 678 -2.60 -27.09 -4.06
CA ILE A 678 -1.65 -27.15 -5.18
C ILE A 678 -0.98 -25.79 -5.32
N LYS A 679 0.34 -25.77 -5.34
CA LYS A 679 1.14 -24.59 -5.66
C LYS A 679 1.69 -24.70 -7.07
N PHE A 680 1.65 -23.59 -7.79
CA PHE A 680 2.26 -23.42 -9.10
C PHE A 680 3.28 -22.30 -9.03
N SER A 681 4.51 -22.58 -9.46
CA SER A 681 5.60 -21.60 -9.57
C SER A 681 5.94 -21.39 -11.04
N PRO A 682 5.14 -20.61 -11.81
CA PRO A 682 5.34 -20.38 -13.23
C PRO A 682 6.60 -19.55 -13.54
N GLN A 683 7.18 -19.83 -14.71
CA GLN A 683 8.17 -18.94 -15.33
C GLN A 683 7.46 -17.80 -16.06
N PHE A 684 8.00 -16.58 -15.93
CA PHE A 684 7.48 -15.39 -16.62
C PHE A 684 8.16 -15.20 -17.97
N SER A 685 7.36 -15.02 -19.01
CA SER A 685 7.82 -14.58 -20.31
C SER A 685 7.09 -13.31 -20.76
N PRO A 686 7.79 -12.28 -21.27
CA PRO A 686 7.15 -11.09 -21.82
C PRO A 686 6.31 -11.49 -23.05
N ASN A 687 5.08 -11.00 -23.13
CA ASN A 687 4.28 -11.15 -24.35
C ASN A 687 4.77 -10.13 -25.39
N GLY A 688 5.58 -10.59 -26.35
CA GLY A 688 6.27 -9.75 -27.33
C GLY A 688 5.38 -8.86 -28.22
N ALA A 689 4.06 -9.12 -28.27
CA ALA A 689 3.10 -8.28 -28.98
C ALA A 689 2.64 -7.06 -28.15
N VAL A 690 2.55 -7.19 -26.82
CA VAL A 690 1.98 -6.15 -25.93
C VAL A 690 3.04 -5.15 -25.48
N PHE A 691 4.30 -5.60 -25.33
CA PHE A 691 5.41 -4.74 -24.90
C PHE A 691 5.74 -3.61 -25.91
N ARG A 692 5.30 -3.73 -27.17
CA ARG A 692 5.44 -2.70 -28.21
C ARG A 692 4.35 -1.62 -28.17
N ASP A 693 3.19 -1.90 -27.56
CA ASP A 693 2.05 -0.97 -27.56
C ASP A 693 1.91 -0.19 -26.24
N SER A 694 2.48 -0.70 -25.12
CA SER A 694 2.50 0.00 -23.83
C SER A 694 3.63 1.03 -23.70
N VAL A 695 4.69 0.93 -24.50
CA VAL A 695 5.68 1.99 -24.69
C VAL A 695 5.19 2.83 -25.86
N GLY A 696 4.48 3.91 -25.55
CA GLY A 696 3.82 4.75 -26.54
C GLY A 696 4.74 5.09 -27.72
N LYS A 697 4.17 5.03 -28.93
CA LYS A 697 4.68 5.73 -30.09
C LYS A 697 4.71 7.22 -29.77
N ASN A 698 5.81 7.71 -29.21
CA ASN A 698 6.36 9.03 -29.50
C ASN A 698 7.73 9.19 -28.82
N ASN A 699 8.70 9.40 -29.70
CA ASN A 699 10.07 9.87 -29.48
C ASN A 699 11.06 8.93 -28.80
N SER A 700 12.10 8.64 -29.58
CA SER A 700 13.42 8.15 -29.23
C SER A 700 13.84 8.50 -27.81
N ASN A 701 13.76 7.55 -26.89
CA ASN A 701 14.72 7.39 -25.79
C ASN A 701 14.63 5.94 -25.30
N LYS A 702 15.67 5.17 -25.61
CA LYS A 702 15.84 3.81 -25.13
C LYS A 702 16.22 3.86 -23.65
N ILE A 703 15.31 3.45 -22.77
CA ILE A 703 15.68 3.08 -21.40
C ILE A 703 16.10 1.61 -21.46
N GLY A 704 17.41 1.37 -21.38
CA GLY A 704 17.95 0.03 -21.17
C GLY A 704 18.08 -0.20 -19.66
N CYS A 705 17.39 -1.20 -19.13
CA CYS A 705 17.73 -1.74 -17.82
C CYS A 705 18.92 -2.71 -17.99
N CYS A 706 20.01 -2.46 -17.30
CA CYS A 706 21.05 -3.45 -17.03
C CYS A 706 20.70 -4.26 -15.79
#